data_AF-A0A944PQ33-F1
#
_entry.id   AF-A0A944PQ33-F1
#
_cell.length_a   1.000
_cell.length_b   1.000
_cell.length_c   1.000
_cell.angle_alpha   90.00
_cell.angle_beta   90.00
_cell.angle_gamma   90.00
#
_symmetry.space_group_name_H-M   'P 1'
#
loop_
_entity.id
_entity.type
_entity.pdbx_description
1 polymer ?
#
loop_
_entity_poly.entity_id
_entity_poly.type
_entity_poly.pdbx_seq_one_letter_code
_entity_poly.pdbx_strand_id
1 'polypeptide(L)'
;MPPRAAPPGGPSARPPGIRELAALLRAAGLDPSAEELADALWLAGRIRRPGPAEPGTREPPPEPEEEDPVSPPEPPVRPEAEAEDPVRLYVAGAGRAGEAAEAELPGEAPAERAVPVRVPGAAALPRILEIQRALRALQRHRPPGPPTRMVLDEEATVEASARALGPVIPVLRPESRREATVRLVMDASPSMAVWQDMFEELRSVCERLGAFRDVQVHYLHRLADGTAALGRSPVAGPGLRSGDQLRDPTGRALTMVVSDCAGPLWREGTAQRLLYRWAQCTPCVVVQPLPQRLWARSWLPTERGTLSRAEGGIGGSGVKLKFRSDRPPLPGRPTGGLTVPVLPPSATALGAWARLVAGLGTGPVPAEVGRVLAAHPAAPLPPPRAVRPPRELVARFRSSAAPRAVQLAVYLSAAPLTLPVMRLVQRTMLPDSEPSDLAEVLLGGLLRRSTEVPGQWYEFVPGVQDVLLGPLGRDEAALVLKHCSEYVLAHFGRGVRNFPALAVSQLTGAPMAEAGTAAGDPERAPAGRLPQAFAQVSAKVVRRYLPGMPDEGPAVREPAPPVPGRAGAVQAARDRLADGDADGDGDARALYEAVAVLRRAVASPAGPGDPPEEAETELAGALLRLWAAQRDPELLAEAERALAGLGRAPARALLGRVYYERALAAEPDAELLAAADREFAAAGAAAGPGLRRECAVRRAETLIRLSALRDDPGPLREARAALEPLAGPADGTASHPEPGRALGRVLLALLPRTPDPAERTALAEQAAARLALDPAAGRGARARARVELAGALRHLPGRLEEAAAQLDEALAEAGGDQELRVAALVCLARVHRARYERDAGPAALEDAAEAYGRARRLIPRDAEAFGELLPEWGDVLLDRARAADGRRFTGAAVRVLRESRAAVPQSDPGSAHRLLRLATGLRLRHAYEGDPVDLREAEYLLELAVRHSRDPLERARAWRDHGDVQQEIHGHTRAADRLDRAADSYRRAWRAALEADRAERRATDTAVQLAARVQELRGEVLERLARPRAALDAYRSALELWARLEAGGAGAGGGGGGGGGERRAGERSEALRARVRALEAGL
;
A
#
# COMPACT_ATOMS: atom_id res chain seq x y z
N MET A 1 37.30 19.97 -59.16
CA MET A 1 38.60 20.64 -59.44
C MET A 1 39.25 20.99 -58.11
N PRO A 2 40.52 20.61 -57.87
CA PRO A 2 41.21 20.76 -56.58
C PRO A 2 41.91 22.13 -56.49
N PRO A 3 42.26 22.61 -55.28
CA PRO A 3 43.66 22.55 -54.83
C PRO A 3 43.76 22.43 -53.28
N ARG A 4 44.86 22.23 -52.55
CA ARG A 4 46.32 22.11 -52.79
C ARG A 4 46.91 21.58 -51.46
N ALA A 5 48.03 20.86 -51.52
CA ALA A 5 48.90 20.60 -50.37
C ALA A 5 49.96 21.73 -50.21
N ALA A 6 50.43 21.96 -48.97
CA ALA A 6 51.78 22.43 -48.51
C ALA A 6 51.71 23.42 -47.31
N PRO A 7 52.77 23.66 -46.50
CA PRO A 7 53.97 22.86 -46.15
C PRO A 7 54.27 22.82 -44.61
N PRO A 8 55.34 22.15 -44.14
CA PRO A 8 55.65 21.96 -42.72
C PRO A 8 56.63 23.01 -42.15
N GLY A 9 56.52 23.26 -40.85
CA GLY A 9 57.65 23.50 -39.93
C GLY A 9 58.39 24.84 -40.01
N GLY A 10 58.12 25.73 -39.05
CA GLY A 10 59.04 26.77 -38.57
C GLY A 10 59.57 26.41 -37.17
N PRO A 11 60.81 26.82 -36.80
CA PRO A 11 61.60 26.20 -35.74
C PRO A 11 61.18 26.54 -34.31
N SER A 12 61.45 25.60 -33.41
CA SER A 12 61.26 25.64 -31.96
C SER A 12 61.88 26.88 -31.31
N ALA A 13 61.05 27.76 -30.73
CA ALA A 13 61.51 28.74 -29.76
C ALA A 13 61.87 28.03 -28.45
N ARG A 14 63.12 28.19 -27.99
CA ARG A 14 63.58 27.71 -26.68
C ARG A 14 62.70 28.31 -25.58
N PRO A 15 62.33 27.55 -24.53
CA PRO A 15 61.55 28.10 -23.43
C PRO A 15 62.33 29.22 -22.72
N PRO A 16 61.68 30.31 -22.29
CA PRO A 16 62.32 31.38 -21.55
C PRO A 16 62.92 30.84 -20.24
N GLY A 17 64.08 31.37 -19.86
CA GLY A 17 64.76 30.96 -18.64
C GLY A 17 63.94 31.34 -17.40
N ILE A 18 64.07 30.57 -16.30
CA ILE A 18 63.34 30.78 -15.04
C ILE A 18 63.36 32.25 -14.55
N ARG A 19 64.44 32.99 -14.82
CA ARG A 19 64.56 34.42 -14.46
C ARG A 19 63.62 35.33 -15.23
N GLU A 20 63.37 35.08 -16.53
CA GLU A 20 62.41 35.87 -17.32
C GLU A 20 60.97 35.59 -16.90
N LEU A 21 60.66 34.33 -16.55
CA LEU A 21 59.33 33.97 -16.04
C LEU A 21 59.05 34.65 -14.69
N ALA A 22 60.02 34.66 -13.77
CA ALA A 22 59.89 35.36 -12.49
C ALA A 22 59.71 36.88 -12.68
N ALA A 23 60.44 37.49 -13.62
CA ALA A 23 60.31 38.91 -13.91
C ALA A 23 58.95 39.27 -14.53
N LEU A 24 58.42 38.44 -15.42
CA LEU A 24 57.09 38.63 -16.02
C LEU A 24 55.96 38.50 -14.99
N LEU A 25 56.07 37.53 -14.08
CA LEU A 25 55.07 37.37 -13.01
C LEU A 25 55.08 38.58 -12.05
N ARG A 26 56.27 39.09 -11.71
CA ARG A 26 56.42 40.32 -10.91
C ARG A 26 55.87 41.55 -11.62
N ALA A 27 56.12 41.68 -12.92
CA ALA A 27 55.56 42.75 -13.73
C ALA A 27 54.02 42.68 -13.82
N ALA A 28 53.43 41.48 -13.69
CA ALA A 28 52.00 41.26 -13.59
C ALA A 28 51.43 41.41 -12.16
N GLY A 29 52.23 41.89 -11.20
CA GLY A 29 51.82 42.14 -9.82
C GLY A 29 51.86 40.91 -8.90
N LEU A 30 52.45 39.80 -9.35
CA LEU A 30 52.61 38.58 -8.56
C LEU A 30 54.08 38.44 -8.14
N ASP A 31 54.36 38.33 -6.84
CA ASP A 31 55.73 38.07 -6.34
C ASP A 31 55.87 36.62 -5.81
N PRO A 32 55.97 35.62 -6.71
CA PRO A 32 56.02 34.23 -6.29
C PRO A 32 57.37 33.91 -5.63
N SER A 33 57.29 33.17 -4.53
CA SER A 33 58.45 32.54 -3.89
C SER A 33 59.10 31.50 -4.81
N ALA A 34 60.35 31.12 -4.51
CA ALA A 34 61.07 30.13 -5.29
C ALA A 34 60.37 28.75 -5.33
N GLU A 35 59.64 28.40 -4.27
CA GLU A 35 58.86 27.17 -4.16
C GLU A 35 57.60 27.24 -5.03
N GLU A 36 56.89 28.37 -5.02
CA GLU A 36 55.71 28.58 -5.87
C GLU A 36 56.07 28.62 -7.37
N LEU A 37 57.24 29.17 -7.71
CA LEU A 37 57.78 29.13 -9.07
C LEU A 37 58.14 27.69 -9.50
N ALA A 38 58.72 26.90 -8.60
CA ALA A 38 59.04 25.50 -8.85
C ALA A 38 57.76 24.66 -9.03
N ASP A 39 56.75 24.87 -8.18
CA ASP A 39 55.45 24.22 -8.27
C ASP A 39 54.69 24.61 -9.53
N ALA A 40 54.71 25.88 -9.92
CA ALA A 40 54.08 26.35 -11.16
C ALA A 40 54.73 25.71 -12.40
N LEU A 41 56.05 25.61 -12.44
CA LEU A 41 56.78 24.95 -13.53
C LEU A 41 56.56 23.44 -13.55
N TRP A 42 56.50 22.81 -12.36
CA TRP A 42 56.19 21.40 -12.22
C TRP A 42 54.75 21.07 -12.68
N LEU A 43 53.78 21.89 -12.29
CA LEU A 43 52.39 21.79 -12.72
C LEU A 43 52.24 22.02 -14.23
N ALA A 44 52.95 23.00 -14.79
CA ALA A 44 52.95 23.27 -16.22
C ALA A 44 53.45 22.06 -17.05
N GLY A 45 54.37 21.25 -16.51
CA GLY A 45 54.80 20.00 -17.12
C GLY A 45 53.80 18.83 -17.02
N ARG A 46 52.79 18.94 -16.12
CA ARG A 46 51.80 17.89 -15.84
C ARG A 46 50.41 18.20 -16.37
N ILE A 47 50.15 19.45 -16.73
CA ILE A 47 48.89 19.90 -17.33
C ILE A 47 49.04 19.86 -18.86
N ARG A 48 48.31 18.95 -19.51
CA ARG A 48 48.26 18.86 -20.97
C ARG A 48 47.55 20.12 -21.51
N ARG A 49 48.22 20.88 -22.39
CA ARG A 49 47.66 22.12 -22.99
C ARG A 49 46.26 21.85 -23.58
N PRO A 50 45.21 22.60 -23.18
CA PRO A 50 43.98 22.64 -23.95
C PRO A 50 44.26 23.31 -25.31
N GLY A 51 43.64 22.81 -26.38
CA GLY A 51 43.68 23.46 -27.69
C GLY A 51 43.04 24.85 -27.64
N PRO A 52 43.34 25.73 -28.62
CA PRO A 52 42.89 27.12 -28.57
C PRO A 52 41.35 27.18 -28.58
N ALA A 53 40.78 27.73 -27.51
CA ALA A 53 39.38 28.14 -27.46
C ALA A 53 39.28 29.57 -27.99
N GLU A 54 38.30 29.81 -28.86
CA GLU A 54 38.00 31.16 -29.36
C GLU A 54 37.52 32.09 -28.24
N PRO A 55 37.76 33.42 -28.35
CA PRO A 55 37.45 34.36 -27.29
C PRO A 55 35.94 34.68 -27.27
N GLY A 56 35.23 34.10 -26.30
CA GLY A 56 33.89 34.52 -25.89
C GLY A 56 33.96 35.59 -24.80
N THR A 57 33.25 36.69 -25.04
CA THR A 57 33.14 37.93 -24.28
C THR A 57 32.88 37.72 -22.79
N ARG A 58 33.67 38.42 -21.95
CA ARG A 58 33.56 38.44 -20.49
C ARG A 58 32.74 39.67 -20.09
N GLU A 59 31.55 39.45 -19.52
CA GLU A 59 30.75 40.50 -18.89
C GLU A 59 31.35 40.89 -17.52
N PRO A 60 31.28 42.17 -17.10
CA PRO A 60 31.80 42.63 -15.82
C PRO A 60 30.88 42.26 -14.64
N PRO A 61 31.42 42.17 -13.40
CA PRO A 61 30.63 41.89 -12.21
C PRO A 61 29.79 43.10 -11.77
N PRO A 62 28.60 42.89 -11.16
CA PRO A 62 27.78 43.99 -10.65
C PRO A 62 28.30 44.53 -9.30
N GLU A 63 28.08 45.83 -9.10
CA GLU A 63 28.42 46.62 -7.91
C GLU A 63 27.49 46.34 -6.70
N PRO A 64 27.89 46.70 -5.46
CA PRO A 64 27.14 46.37 -4.25
C PRO A 64 26.06 47.42 -3.91
N GLU A 65 24.84 46.97 -3.62
CA GLU A 65 23.76 47.80 -3.06
C GLU A 65 23.68 47.67 -1.52
N GLU A 66 23.22 48.76 -0.89
CA GLU A 66 23.27 49.10 0.52
C GLU A 66 22.39 48.23 1.44
N GLU A 67 22.89 47.95 2.66
CA GLU A 67 22.19 47.21 3.72
C GLU A 67 21.31 48.13 4.59
N ASP A 68 20.01 47.83 4.69
CA ASP A 68 19.12 48.35 5.74
C ASP A 68 19.13 47.42 6.99
N PRO A 69 18.89 47.95 8.21
CA PRO A 69 19.29 47.31 9.46
C PRO A 69 18.41 46.12 9.89
N VAL A 70 19.11 45.05 10.29
CA VAL A 70 18.60 43.77 10.80
C VAL A 70 17.99 43.93 12.20
N SER A 71 16.75 43.45 12.38
CA SER A 71 16.14 43.20 13.71
C SER A 71 16.78 41.97 14.39
N PRO A 72 16.93 41.96 15.73
CA PRO A 72 17.66 40.89 16.42
C PRO A 72 16.97 39.52 16.30
N PRO A 73 17.73 38.41 16.19
CA PRO A 73 17.18 37.08 15.96
C PRO A 73 16.50 36.52 17.23
N GLU A 74 15.27 36.03 17.08
CA GLU A 74 14.63 35.14 18.05
C GLU A 74 15.41 33.82 18.19
N PRO A 75 15.43 33.21 19.39
CA PRO A 75 16.13 31.95 19.63
C PRO A 75 15.52 30.82 18.78
N PRO A 76 16.34 29.88 18.25
CA PRO A 76 15.87 28.85 17.33
C PRO A 76 14.89 27.91 18.04
N VAL A 77 13.65 27.89 17.55
CA VAL A 77 12.72 26.79 17.76
C VAL A 77 13.38 25.55 17.14
N ARG A 78 13.61 24.52 17.95
CA ARG A 78 14.08 23.21 17.47
C ARG A 78 13.04 22.68 16.47
N PRO A 79 13.40 22.35 15.22
CA PRO A 79 12.49 21.63 14.36
C PRO A 79 12.19 20.27 15.01
N GLU A 80 10.91 20.01 15.26
CA GLU A 80 10.41 18.66 15.47
C GLU A 80 10.86 17.80 14.28
N ALA A 81 11.30 16.57 14.56
CA ALA A 81 11.80 15.65 13.55
C ALA A 81 10.74 15.44 12.44
N GLU A 82 10.98 16.02 11.27
CA GLU A 82 10.20 15.76 10.07
C GLU A 82 10.24 14.27 9.75
N ALA A 83 9.06 13.73 9.43
CA ALA A 83 8.89 12.37 8.95
C ALA A 83 9.75 12.13 7.69
N GLU A 84 10.29 10.91 7.58
CA GLU A 84 11.16 10.48 6.48
C GLU A 84 10.65 10.92 5.09
N ASP A 85 11.46 11.73 4.38
CA ASP A 85 11.20 12.19 3.03
C ASP A 85 11.33 11.03 2.02
N PRO A 86 10.28 10.67 1.26
CA PRO A 86 10.32 9.55 0.32
C PRO A 86 11.03 9.91 -1.00
N VAL A 87 11.78 8.92 -1.51
CA VAL A 87 12.65 8.95 -2.70
C VAL A 87 11.92 9.43 -3.97
N ARG A 88 12.53 10.39 -4.68
CA ARG A 88 12.11 10.87 -6.01
C ARG A 88 12.64 9.97 -7.13
N LEU A 89 11.76 9.43 -7.97
CA LEU A 89 12.13 8.80 -9.24
C LEU A 89 11.75 9.74 -10.39
N TYR A 90 12.73 10.41 -11.00
CA TYR A 90 12.55 11.08 -12.30
C TYR A 90 13.71 10.79 -13.26
N VAL A 91 13.34 10.71 -14.54
CA VAL A 91 14.20 10.99 -15.70
C VAL A 91 14.37 12.51 -15.79
N ALA A 92 15.61 13.00 -15.76
CA ALA A 92 15.90 14.40 -16.03
C ALA A 92 15.76 14.67 -17.53
N GLY A 93 14.66 15.32 -17.92
CA GLY A 93 14.53 15.98 -19.22
C GLY A 93 15.55 17.11 -19.33
N ALA A 94 16.17 17.23 -20.49
CA ALA A 94 17.14 18.27 -20.81
C ALA A 94 16.48 19.66 -20.76
N GLY A 95 16.84 20.46 -19.75
CA GLY A 95 16.65 21.91 -19.76
C GLY A 95 17.99 22.58 -20.01
N ARG A 96 18.22 23.05 -21.23
CA ARG A 96 19.21 24.11 -21.49
C ARG A 96 18.59 25.42 -20.99
N ALA A 97 19.30 26.14 -20.13
CA ALA A 97 19.03 27.55 -19.86
C ALA A 97 19.91 28.40 -20.79
N GLY A 98 19.33 29.46 -21.36
CA GLY A 98 19.99 30.48 -22.17
C GLY A 98 19.03 31.07 -23.22
N GLU A 99 18.45 32.23 -22.91
CA GLU A 99 17.40 32.98 -23.62
C GLU A 99 17.85 33.67 -24.93
N ALA A 100 16.92 33.88 -25.88
CA ALA A 100 16.55 35.21 -26.43
C ALA A 100 15.67 35.13 -27.70
N ALA A 101 14.74 36.10 -27.77
CA ALA A 101 14.09 36.73 -28.94
C ALA A 101 12.83 36.12 -29.58
N GLU A 102 11.77 36.94 -29.55
CA GLU A 102 10.47 36.81 -30.18
C GLU A 102 10.54 36.80 -31.72
N ALA A 103 9.77 35.91 -32.36
CA ALA A 103 9.16 36.12 -33.68
C ALA A 103 7.97 35.17 -33.88
N GLU A 104 6.87 35.69 -34.38
CA GLU A 104 5.56 35.04 -34.57
C GLU A 104 5.55 33.88 -35.58
N LEU A 105 4.64 32.91 -35.35
CA LEU A 105 3.85 32.05 -36.27
C LEU A 105 3.86 30.54 -35.93
N PRO A 106 2.79 29.78 -36.32
CA PRO A 106 2.12 28.84 -35.42
C PRO A 106 2.38 27.36 -35.72
N GLY A 107 2.29 26.54 -34.67
CA GLY A 107 2.02 25.11 -34.77
C GLY A 107 3.10 24.23 -34.13
N GLU A 108 3.06 24.05 -32.82
CA GLU A 108 3.77 22.95 -32.16
C GLU A 108 2.92 22.26 -31.11
N ALA A 109 2.90 20.93 -31.21
CA ALA A 109 2.14 20.01 -30.37
C ALA A 109 2.57 20.10 -28.90
N PRO A 110 1.65 19.91 -27.94
CA PRO A 110 1.99 19.99 -26.52
C PRO A 110 2.88 18.81 -26.12
N ALA A 111 4.09 19.14 -25.64
CA ALA A 111 4.97 18.21 -24.94
C ALA A 111 4.27 17.71 -23.66
N GLU A 112 4.05 16.40 -23.59
CA GLU A 112 3.38 15.70 -22.50
C GLU A 112 4.09 15.95 -21.15
N ARG A 113 3.46 16.76 -20.29
CA ARG A 113 3.79 16.84 -18.86
C ARG A 113 3.12 15.66 -18.15
N ALA A 114 3.91 14.66 -17.77
CA ALA A 114 3.44 13.57 -16.91
C ALA A 114 3.25 14.06 -15.46
N VAL A 115 2.07 13.82 -14.89
CA VAL A 115 1.72 14.12 -13.49
C VAL A 115 2.19 12.96 -12.59
N PRO A 116 2.81 13.22 -11.42
CA PRO A 116 3.38 12.18 -10.58
C PRO A 116 2.32 11.33 -9.85
N VAL A 117 2.45 10.00 -9.96
CA VAL A 117 1.72 9.03 -9.13
C VAL A 117 2.69 8.46 -8.08
N ARG A 118 2.30 8.55 -6.80
CA ARG A 118 3.05 7.97 -5.68
C ARG A 118 2.51 6.56 -5.41
N VAL A 119 3.36 5.55 -5.55
CA VAL A 119 3.04 4.17 -5.15
C VAL A 119 4.12 3.70 -4.19
N PRO A 120 3.78 3.17 -2.99
CA PRO A 120 4.76 2.62 -2.06
C PRO A 120 5.54 1.48 -2.73
N GLY A 121 6.86 1.64 -2.88
CA GLY A 121 7.74 0.59 -3.40
C GLY A 121 8.12 -0.40 -2.30
N ALA A 122 8.12 -1.70 -2.62
CA ALA A 122 8.79 -2.70 -1.80
C ALA A 122 10.31 -2.44 -1.80
N ALA A 123 10.96 -2.59 -0.64
CA ALA A 123 12.41 -2.40 -0.51
C ALA A 123 13.19 -3.37 -1.42
N ALA A 124 14.16 -2.85 -2.18
CA ALA A 124 14.95 -3.58 -3.17
C ALA A 124 16.09 -4.39 -2.53
N LEU A 125 16.61 -3.97 -1.37
CA LEU A 125 17.53 -4.73 -0.52
C LEU A 125 16.75 -5.44 0.60
N PRO A 126 16.70 -6.78 0.60
CA PRO A 126 16.12 -7.50 1.70
C PRO A 126 16.92 -7.24 2.99
N ARG A 127 16.21 -6.92 4.07
CA ARG A 127 16.76 -6.78 5.44
C ARG A 127 17.86 -5.69 5.54
N ILE A 128 17.55 -4.49 5.04
CA ILE A 128 18.43 -3.31 5.05
C ILE A 128 19.12 -3.02 6.39
N LEU A 129 18.43 -3.21 7.52
CA LEU A 129 18.98 -3.03 8.87
C LEU A 129 20.08 -4.04 9.21
N GLU A 130 19.99 -5.28 8.71
CA GLU A 130 21.04 -6.29 8.89
C GLU A 130 22.29 -5.91 8.11
N ILE A 131 22.14 -5.39 6.88
CA ILE A 131 23.26 -4.90 6.06
C ILE A 131 23.93 -3.70 6.75
N GLN A 132 23.16 -2.75 7.27
CA GLN A 132 23.70 -1.61 8.01
C GLN A 132 24.48 -2.08 9.25
N ARG A 133 23.96 -3.04 10.02
CA ARG A 133 24.68 -3.63 11.17
C ARG A 133 25.96 -4.34 10.74
N ALA A 134 25.92 -5.11 9.65
CA ALA A 134 27.05 -5.86 9.14
C ALA A 134 28.21 -4.95 8.68
N LEU A 135 27.89 -3.82 8.06
CA LEU A 135 28.88 -2.85 7.58
C LEU A 135 29.49 -1.99 8.69
N ARG A 136 28.95 -1.98 9.93
CA ARG A 136 29.50 -1.20 11.07
C ARG A 136 30.97 -1.47 11.34
N ALA A 137 31.47 -2.65 10.99
CA ALA A 137 32.90 -2.98 11.05
C ALA A 137 33.78 -1.93 10.34
N LEU A 138 33.30 -1.31 9.26
CA LEU A 138 34.04 -0.29 8.51
C LEU A 138 34.27 1.00 9.31
N GLN A 139 33.52 1.27 10.38
CA GLN A 139 33.81 2.39 11.28
C GLN A 139 35.18 2.28 11.96
N ARG A 140 35.73 1.05 12.03
CA ARG A 140 37.07 0.79 12.59
C ARG A 140 38.15 0.68 11.51
N HIS A 141 37.79 0.83 10.23
CA HIS A 141 38.77 0.80 9.15
C HIS A 141 39.66 2.06 9.22
N ARG A 142 40.98 1.84 9.25
CA ARG A 142 41.97 2.92 9.18
C ARG A 142 42.72 2.86 7.86
N PRO A 143 42.69 3.93 7.04
CA PRO A 143 43.45 3.98 5.82
C PRO A 143 44.96 4.05 6.12
N PRO A 144 45.82 3.51 5.25
CA PRO A 144 47.27 3.43 5.48
C PRO A 144 48.03 4.77 5.31
N GLY A 145 47.37 5.84 4.85
CA GLY A 145 48.01 7.15 4.62
C GLY A 145 48.14 8.02 5.90
N PRO A 146 49.00 9.07 5.89
CA PRO A 146 49.19 9.97 7.02
C PRO A 146 47.94 10.83 7.26
N PRO A 147 47.44 10.95 8.51
CA PRO A 147 46.14 11.52 8.85
C PRO A 147 45.92 12.90 8.23
N THR A 148 44.77 13.10 7.58
CA THR A 148 44.47 14.35 6.84
C THR A 148 44.06 15.50 7.74
N ARG A 149 43.60 15.21 8.97
CA ARG A 149 43.17 16.21 9.93
C ARG A 149 43.94 16.01 11.22
N MET A 150 44.68 17.04 11.57
CA MET A 150 45.34 17.17 12.85
C MET A 150 44.51 18.12 13.69
N VAL A 151 44.15 17.73 14.90
CA VAL A 151 43.46 18.57 15.88
C VAL A 151 44.42 18.91 17.01
N LEU A 152 44.21 20.05 17.65
CA LEU A 152 44.97 20.41 18.82
C LEU A 152 44.75 19.36 19.92
N ASP A 153 45.83 18.80 20.43
CA ASP A 153 45.81 18.06 21.68
C ASP A 153 45.84 19.10 22.79
N GLU A 154 44.66 19.49 23.27
CA GLU A 154 44.52 20.56 24.26
C GLU A 154 45.35 20.28 25.51
N GLU A 155 45.35 19.04 26.00
CA GLU A 155 46.08 18.64 27.21
C GLU A 155 47.60 18.65 26.97
N ALA A 156 48.07 18.06 25.85
CA ALA A 156 49.49 18.07 25.54
C ALA A 156 50.02 19.48 25.15
N THR A 157 49.17 20.32 24.56
CA THR A 157 49.46 21.73 24.25
C THR A 157 49.61 22.54 25.52
N VAL A 158 48.71 22.36 26.49
CA VAL A 158 48.79 23.02 27.80
C VAL A 158 50.07 22.60 28.51
N GLU A 159 50.37 21.30 28.55
CA GLU A 159 51.58 20.76 29.19
C GLU A 159 52.87 21.27 28.53
N ALA A 160 52.95 21.25 27.19
CA ALA A 160 54.12 21.74 26.45
C ALA A 160 54.32 23.25 26.61
N SER A 161 53.23 24.02 26.61
CA SER A 161 53.26 25.48 26.80
C SER A 161 53.64 25.85 28.24
N ALA A 162 53.14 25.11 29.24
CA ALA A 162 53.46 25.31 30.65
C ALA A 162 54.95 25.07 30.94
N ARG A 163 55.54 24.05 30.31
CA ARG A 163 56.99 23.73 30.44
C ARG A 163 57.90 24.73 29.73
N ALA A 164 57.42 25.37 28.67
CA ALA A 164 58.20 26.31 27.86
C ALA A 164 58.26 27.74 28.42
N LEU A 165 57.49 28.05 29.48
CA LEU A 165 57.52 29.33 30.22
C LEU A 165 57.48 30.58 29.30
N GLY A 166 56.46 30.68 28.45
CA GLY A 166 56.21 31.89 27.65
C GLY A 166 55.34 31.66 26.41
N PRO A 167 55.86 31.06 25.33
CA PRO A 167 55.10 30.85 24.11
C PRO A 167 54.11 29.68 24.24
N VAL A 168 52.92 29.82 23.63
CA VAL A 168 51.98 28.71 23.47
C VAL A 168 52.51 27.78 22.38
N ILE A 169 52.79 26.52 22.73
CA ILE A 169 53.32 25.50 21.82
C ILE A 169 52.19 24.52 21.47
N PRO A 170 51.54 24.66 20.29
CA PRO A 170 50.47 23.76 19.89
C PRO A 170 51.02 22.36 19.61
N VAL A 171 50.54 21.38 20.38
CA VAL A 171 50.78 19.95 20.12
C VAL A 171 49.58 19.44 19.35
N LEU A 172 49.82 18.93 18.14
CA LEU A 172 48.78 18.40 17.28
C LEU A 172 48.70 16.88 17.39
N ARG A 173 47.50 16.34 17.53
CA ARG A 173 47.22 14.91 17.46
C ARG A 173 46.31 14.58 16.25
N PRO A 174 46.45 13.40 15.65
CA PRO A 174 45.62 13.02 14.52
C PRO A 174 44.17 12.72 14.93
N GLU A 175 43.21 13.32 14.22
CA GLU A 175 41.79 13.00 14.39
C GLU A 175 41.41 11.82 13.48
N SER A 176 41.41 10.61 14.07
CA SER A 176 41.20 9.35 13.32
C SER A 176 39.75 9.00 12.98
N ARG A 177 38.79 9.91 13.21
CA ARG A 177 37.37 9.65 12.90
C ARG A 177 37.08 9.95 11.44
N ARG A 178 36.45 8.98 10.75
CA ARG A 178 35.92 9.12 9.36
C ARG A 178 36.98 9.56 8.35
N GLU A 179 38.12 8.88 8.30
CA GLU A 179 39.20 9.21 7.36
C GLU A 179 39.01 8.62 5.96
N ALA A 180 38.19 7.57 5.81
CA ALA A 180 38.01 6.86 4.56
C ALA A 180 36.85 7.40 3.71
N THR A 181 36.99 7.40 2.40
CA THR A 181 35.90 7.72 1.45
C THR A 181 35.39 6.45 0.80
N VAL A 182 34.08 6.23 0.73
CA VAL A 182 33.52 5.12 -0.06
C VAL A 182 33.11 5.61 -1.44
N ARG A 183 33.51 4.87 -2.47
CA ARG A 183 33.15 5.09 -3.87
C ARG A 183 32.22 3.98 -4.30
N LEU A 184 30.95 4.31 -4.52
CA LEU A 184 29.93 3.42 -5.05
C LEU A 184 29.85 3.63 -6.56
N VAL A 185 30.20 2.58 -7.33
CA VAL A 185 30.24 2.65 -8.79
C VAL A 185 29.24 1.65 -9.36
N MET A 186 28.17 2.11 -9.99
CA MET A 186 27.20 1.24 -10.65
C MET A 186 27.55 1.08 -12.14
N ASP A 187 27.54 -0.14 -12.65
CA ASP A 187 27.57 -0.37 -14.10
C ASP A 187 26.30 0.20 -14.75
N ALA A 188 26.45 1.02 -15.80
CA ALA A 188 25.34 1.64 -16.52
C ALA A 188 24.86 0.79 -17.72
N SER A 189 25.17 -0.50 -17.74
CA SER A 189 24.69 -1.42 -18.75
C SER A 189 23.15 -1.62 -18.66
N PRO A 190 22.46 -1.96 -19.77
CA PRO A 190 20.99 -2.00 -19.79
C PRO A 190 20.37 -2.98 -18.77
N SER A 191 21.04 -4.11 -18.52
CA SER A 191 20.63 -5.10 -17.53
C SER A 191 20.75 -4.59 -16.10
N MET A 192 21.51 -3.52 -15.86
CA MET A 192 21.67 -2.92 -14.54
C MET A 192 20.52 -2.01 -14.13
N ALA A 193 19.67 -1.60 -15.07
CA ALA A 193 18.52 -0.75 -14.77
C ALA A 193 17.55 -1.40 -13.76
N VAL A 194 17.44 -2.74 -13.73
CA VAL A 194 16.61 -3.46 -12.74
C VAL A 194 17.12 -3.27 -11.30
N TRP A 195 18.41 -2.98 -11.11
CA TRP A 195 19.11 -2.91 -9.82
C TRP A 195 19.29 -1.47 -9.28
N GLN A 196 18.69 -0.48 -9.95
CA GLN A 196 18.83 0.94 -9.57
C GLN A 196 18.37 1.21 -8.13
N ASP A 197 17.21 0.67 -7.74
CA ASP A 197 16.65 0.87 -6.40
C ASP A 197 17.56 0.25 -5.33
N MET A 198 18.12 -0.94 -5.61
CA MET A 198 19.09 -1.61 -4.74
C MET A 198 20.37 -0.79 -4.56
N PHE A 199 20.85 -0.12 -5.62
CA PHE A 199 22.03 0.72 -5.57
C PHE A 199 21.82 1.98 -4.71
N GLU A 200 20.66 2.64 -4.84
CA GLU A 200 20.32 3.80 -4.03
C GLU A 200 20.09 3.43 -2.55
N GLU A 201 19.50 2.27 -2.28
CA GLU A 201 19.39 1.77 -0.90
C GLU A 201 20.77 1.45 -0.29
N LEU A 202 21.68 0.85 -1.05
CA LEU A 202 23.07 0.61 -0.61
C LEU A 202 23.81 1.93 -0.34
N ARG A 203 23.59 2.94 -1.18
CA ARG A 203 24.09 4.29 -0.97
C ARG A 203 23.58 4.87 0.35
N SER A 204 22.26 4.80 0.58
CA SER A 204 21.64 5.29 1.81
C SER A 204 22.22 4.58 3.06
N VAL A 205 22.46 3.27 2.99
CA VAL A 205 23.12 2.52 4.07
C VAL A 205 24.53 3.05 4.34
N CYS A 206 25.34 3.31 3.30
CA CYS A 206 26.68 3.86 3.45
C CYS A 206 26.69 5.27 4.05
N GLU A 207 25.73 6.12 3.65
CA GLU A 207 25.56 7.48 4.21
C GLU A 207 25.17 7.42 5.69
N ARG A 208 24.19 6.58 6.06
CA ARG A 208 23.70 6.41 7.43
C ARG A 208 24.68 5.70 8.36
N LEU A 209 25.72 5.04 7.83
CA LEU A 209 26.70 4.30 8.62
C LEU A 209 27.62 5.22 9.44
N GLY A 210 27.83 6.47 8.98
CA GLY A 210 28.73 7.43 9.62
C GLY A 210 30.19 6.98 9.71
N ALA A 211 30.59 5.97 8.90
CA ALA A 211 31.96 5.43 8.86
C ALA A 211 32.89 6.21 7.93
N PHE A 212 32.34 6.89 6.94
CA PHE A 212 33.09 7.52 5.85
C PHE A 212 33.11 9.04 6.00
N ARG A 213 34.19 9.66 5.50
CA ARG A 213 34.29 11.11 5.30
C ARG A 213 33.25 11.60 4.28
N ASP A 214 33.13 10.82 3.21
CA ASP A 214 32.37 11.14 2.01
C ASP A 214 31.89 9.84 1.34
N VAL A 215 30.72 9.91 0.70
CA VAL A 215 30.10 8.83 -0.08
C VAL A 215 29.96 9.31 -1.52
N GLN A 216 30.87 8.84 -2.38
CA GLN A 216 30.94 9.24 -3.78
C GLN A 216 30.20 8.24 -4.67
N VAL A 217 29.27 8.74 -5.48
CA VAL A 217 28.44 7.92 -6.38
C VAL A 217 28.82 8.16 -7.83
N HIS A 218 29.07 7.08 -8.56
CA HIS A 218 29.43 7.11 -9.96
C HIS A 218 28.71 6.02 -10.77
N TYR A 219 28.51 6.31 -12.06
CA TYR A 219 27.97 5.37 -13.03
C TYR A 219 29.00 5.10 -14.13
N LEU A 220 29.28 3.84 -14.41
CA LEU A 220 30.26 3.40 -15.39
C LEU A 220 29.58 3.20 -16.76
N HIS A 221 29.86 4.13 -17.68
CA HIS A 221 29.32 4.19 -19.02
C HIS A 221 30.31 3.67 -20.07
N ARG A 222 29.77 3.06 -21.12
CA ARG A 222 30.53 2.77 -22.35
C ARG A 222 30.35 3.89 -23.36
N LEU A 223 31.45 4.49 -23.80
CA LEU A 223 31.46 5.47 -24.88
C LEU A 223 31.39 4.81 -26.26
N ALA A 224 31.09 5.60 -27.30
CA ALA A 224 30.98 5.13 -28.67
C ALA A 224 32.30 4.51 -29.19
N ASP A 225 33.44 5.02 -28.71
CA ASP A 225 34.79 4.51 -29.00
C ASP A 225 35.16 3.24 -28.21
N GLY A 226 34.24 2.70 -27.39
CA GLY A 226 34.46 1.51 -26.56
C GLY A 226 35.22 1.77 -25.26
N THR A 227 35.57 3.01 -24.96
CA THR A 227 36.22 3.37 -23.70
C THR A 227 35.21 3.46 -22.55
N ALA A 228 35.70 3.27 -21.33
CA ALA A 228 34.90 3.37 -20.12
C ALA A 228 35.02 4.75 -19.49
N ALA A 229 33.88 5.37 -19.23
CA ALA A 229 33.80 6.71 -18.63
C ALA A 229 32.88 6.71 -17.41
N LEU A 230 33.14 7.63 -16.48
CA LEU A 230 32.37 7.81 -15.27
C LEU A 230 31.46 9.03 -15.40
N GLY A 231 30.19 8.84 -15.07
CA GLY A 231 29.19 9.88 -14.90
C GLY A 231 28.67 9.93 -13.47
N ARG A 232 27.81 10.92 -13.19
CA ARG A 232 27.07 11.06 -11.92
C ARG A 232 25.61 10.62 -12.02
N SER A 233 25.18 10.18 -13.20
CA SER A 233 23.80 9.80 -13.51
C SER A 233 23.75 8.44 -14.23
N PRO A 234 22.66 7.66 -14.07
CA PRO A 234 22.39 6.45 -14.85
C PRO A 234 22.33 6.68 -16.36
N VAL A 235 22.09 7.92 -16.80
CA VAL A 235 22.11 8.32 -18.20
C VAL A 235 23.40 9.09 -18.49
N ALA A 236 24.05 8.76 -19.61
CA ALA A 236 25.23 9.48 -20.06
C ALA A 236 24.88 10.95 -20.37
N GLY A 237 25.45 11.88 -19.60
CA GLY A 237 25.25 13.32 -19.77
C GLY A 237 26.54 14.07 -20.07
N PRO A 238 26.48 15.40 -20.29
CA PRO A 238 27.67 16.22 -20.42
C PRO A 238 28.50 16.14 -19.12
N GLY A 239 29.83 16.00 -19.24
CA GLY A 239 30.74 15.93 -18.09
C GLY A 239 31.26 14.54 -17.72
N LEU A 240 31.15 13.54 -18.60
CA LEU A 240 31.81 12.25 -18.43
C LEU A 240 33.33 12.41 -18.22
N ARG A 241 33.89 11.58 -17.35
CA ARG A 241 35.31 11.60 -16.97
C ARG A 241 35.96 10.23 -17.18
N SER A 242 37.29 10.18 -17.31
CA SER A 242 37.99 8.90 -17.41
C SER A 242 37.80 8.07 -16.13
N GLY A 243 37.60 6.76 -16.29
CA GLY A 243 37.57 5.80 -15.18
C GLY A 243 38.84 5.80 -14.32
N ASP A 244 39.97 6.28 -14.86
CA ASP A 244 41.24 6.35 -14.14
C ASP A 244 41.23 7.39 -13.00
N GLN A 245 40.27 8.31 -12.96
CA GLN A 245 40.15 9.31 -11.89
C GLN A 245 39.84 8.71 -10.51
N LEU A 246 39.28 7.49 -10.45
CA LEU A 246 39.06 6.79 -9.18
C LEU A 246 40.30 6.05 -8.68
N ARG A 247 41.45 6.18 -9.35
CA ARG A 247 42.71 5.69 -8.81
C ARG A 247 43.17 6.61 -7.69
N ASP A 248 43.16 6.11 -6.46
CA ASP A 248 43.60 6.85 -5.28
C ASP A 248 44.89 6.24 -4.69
N PRO A 249 46.08 6.76 -5.05
CA PRO A 249 47.34 6.26 -4.52
C PRO A 249 47.52 6.51 -3.02
N THR A 250 46.69 7.36 -2.40
CA THR A 250 46.73 7.61 -0.95
C THR A 250 46.15 6.44 -0.14
N GLY A 251 45.40 5.54 -0.79
CA GLY A 251 44.76 4.38 -0.16
C GLY A 251 43.63 4.74 0.81
N ARG A 252 43.10 5.97 0.74
CA ARG A 252 42.04 6.47 1.63
C ARG A 252 40.64 6.15 1.13
N ALA A 253 40.51 5.87 -0.16
CA ALA A 253 39.26 5.41 -0.72
C ALA A 253 39.04 3.91 -0.43
N LEU A 254 37.77 3.51 -0.49
CA LEU A 254 37.29 2.14 -0.66
C LEU A 254 36.36 2.13 -1.87
N THR A 255 36.49 1.17 -2.78
CA THR A 255 35.63 1.12 -3.99
C THR A 255 34.72 -0.11 -3.98
N MET A 256 33.41 0.12 -4.07
CA MET A 256 32.40 -0.93 -4.26
C MET A 256 31.77 -0.76 -5.64
N VAL A 257 31.98 -1.75 -6.50
CA VAL A 257 31.41 -1.77 -7.86
C VAL A 257 30.15 -2.64 -7.84
N VAL A 258 28.99 -2.07 -8.20
CA VAL A 258 27.73 -2.81 -8.32
C VAL A 258 27.51 -3.15 -9.79
N SER A 259 27.62 -4.43 -10.14
CA SER A 259 27.50 -4.86 -11.54
C SER A 259 27.11 -6.32 -11.66
N ASP A 260 26.35 -6.63 -12.71
CA ASP A 260 26.04 -7.98 -13.15
C ASP A 260 27.19 -8.64 -13.94
N CYS A 261 28.26 -7.89 -14.21
CA CYS A 261 29.44 -8.32 -14.96
C CYS A 261 29.11 -8.92 -16.34
N ALA A 262 27.95 -8.60 -16.91
CA ALA A 262 27.48 -9.13 -18.19
C ALA A 262 27.58 -8.10 -19.33
N GLY A 263 27.70 -6.81 -18.99
CA GLY A 263 27.73 -5.71 -19.94
C GLY A 263 28.94 -5.69 -20.91
N PRO A 264 28.87 -4.89 -22.00
CA PRO A 264 29.91 -4.85 -23.02
C PRO A 264 31.30 -4.44 -22.51
N LEU A 265 31.38 -3.55 -21.50
CA LEU A 265 32.66 -3.16 -20.89
C LEU A 265 33.38 -4.33 -20.23
N TRP A 266 32.63 -5.28 -19.68
CA TRP A 266 33.18 -6.50 -19.10
C TRP A 266 33.58 -7.48 -20.21
N ARG A 267 32.78 -7.63 -21.27
CA ARG A 267 33.18 -8.46 -22.42
C ARG A 267 34.48 -7.98 -23.07
N GLU A 268 34.64 -6.66 -23.22
CA GLU A 268 35.80 -6.02 -23.85
C GLU A 268 37.05 -6.00 -22.94
N GLY A 269 36.93 -6.48 -21.70
CA GLY A 269 38.00 -6.47 -20.70
C GLY A 269 38.24 -5.09 -20.07
N THR A 270 37.53 -4.04 -20.52
CA THR A 270 37.76 -2.65 -20.11
C THR A 270 37.44 -2.43 -18.64
N ALA A 271 36.35 -3.00 -18.15
CA ALA A 271 35.97 -2.95 -16.73
C ALA A 271 36.99 -3.68 -15.85
N GLN A 272 37.48 -4.85 -16.28
CA GLN A 272 38.49 -5.63 -15.56
C GLN A 272 39.82 -4.90 -15.49
N ARG A 273 40.25 -4.23 -16.58
CA ARG A 273 41.47 -3.41 -16.59
C ARG A 273 41.35 -2.21 -15.65
N LEU A 274 40.20 -1.55 -15.59
CA LEU A 274 39.93 -0.47 -14.63
C LEU A 274 39.96 -0.99 -13.19
N LEU A 275 39.26 -2.09 -12.93
CA LEU A 275 39.20 -2.71 -11.61
C LEU A 275 40.57 -3.16 -11.13
N TYR A 276 41.43 -3.68 -12.02
CA TYR A 276 42.83 -3.97 -11.72
C TYR A 276 43.58 -2.72 -11.25
N ARG A 277 43.43 -1.58 -11.95
CA ARG A 277 44.11 -0.33 -11.59
C ARG A 277 43.59 0.28 -10.30
N TRP A 278 42.30 0.14 -10.00
CA TRP A 278 41.73 0.58 -8.72
C TRP A 278 42.21 -0.31 -7.56
N ALA A 279 42.17 -1.64 -7.75
CA ALA A 279 42.56 -2.63 -6.74
C ALA A 279 44.06 -2.59 -6.40
N GLN A 280 44.90 -1.96 -7.24
CA GLN A 280 46.30 -1.72 -6.92
C GLN A 280 46.52 -0.72 -5.79
N CYS A 281 45.59 0.21 -5.56
CA CYS A 281 45.79 1.32 -4.62
C CYS A 281 44.82 1.30 -3.44
N THR A 282 43.62 0.77 -3.63
CA THR A 282 42.53 0.80 -2.63
C THR A 282 41.83 -0.56 -2.55
N PRO A 283 41.27 -0.95 -1.38
CA PRO A 283 40.36 -2.08 -1.28
C PRO A 283 39.18 -1.94 -2.26
N CYS A 284 39.08 -2.89 -3.19
CA CYS A 284 38.01 -2.95 -4.18
C CYS A 284 37.16 -4.21 -3.97
N VAL A 285 35.86 -4.10 -4.19
CA VAL A 285 34.91 -5.22 -4.16
C VAL A 285 33.87 -5.07 -5.25
N VAL A 286 33.43 -6.18 -5.83
CA VAL A 286 32.27 -6.22 -6.73
C VAL A 286 31.07 -6.76 -5.97
N VAL A 287 30.02 -5.96 -5.84
CA VAL A 287 28.71 -6.42 -5.37
C VAL A 287 27.92 -6.87 -6.59
N GLN A 288 27.71 -8.18 -6.68
CA GLN A 288 27.14 -8.83 -7.83
C GLN A 288 25.72 -9.31 -7.48
N PRO A 289 24.67 -8.63 -7.98
CA PRO A 289 23.29 -8.89 -7.58
C PRO A 289 22.68 -10.16 -8.19
N LEU A 290 23.28 -10.73 -9.25
CA LEU A 290 22.81 -11.99 -9.81
C LEU A 290 22.96 -13.15 -8.81
N PRO A 291 22.11 -14.19 -8.86
CA PRO A 291 22.30 -15.41 -8.10
C PRO A 291 23.66 -16.03 -8.39
N GLN A 292 24.36 -16.50 -7.34
CA GLN A 292 25.75 -17.00 -7.42
C GLN A 292 25.95 -18.08 -8.49
N ARG A 293 24.94 -18.91 -8.78
CA ARG A 293 24.96 -19.92 -9.85
C ARG A 293 25.26 -19.33 -11.25
N LEU A 294 24.95 -18.06 -11.48
CA LEU A 294 25.11 -17.38 -12.76
C LEU A 294 26.49 -16.69 -12.91
N TRP A 295 27.26 -16.53 -11.83
CA TRP A 295 28.50 -15.76 -11.86
C TRP A 295 29.56 -16.37 -12.78
N ALA A 296 29.61 -17.70 -12.85
CA ALA A 296 30.49 -18.43 -13.75
C ALA A 296 30.22 -18.15 -15.24
N ARG A 297 29.06 -17.58 -15.57
CA ARG A 297 28.63 -17.22 -16.93
C ARG A 297 28.75 -15.72 -17.22
N SER A 298 29.15 -14.93 -16.23
CA SER A 298 29.48 -13.52 -16.41
C SER A 298 30.89 -13.37 -17.03
N TRP A 299 31.23 -12.15 -17.45
CA TRP A 299 32.58 -11.83 -17.93
C TRP A 299 33.59 -11.58 -16.81
N LEU A 300 33.17 -11.74 -15.55
CA LEU A 300 34.05 -11.83 -14.38
C LEU A 300 33.74 -13.13 -13.61
N PRO A 301 34.08 -14.31 -14.18
CA PRO A 301 33.82 -15.59 -13.51
C PRO A 301 34.59 -15.67 -12.20
N THR A 302 33.93 -16.22 -11.17
CA THR A 302 34.51 -16.31 -9.83
C THR A 302 35.24 -17.62 -9.59
N GLU A 303 36.26 -17.55 -8.75
CA GLU A 303 36.94 -18.70 -8.14
C GLU A 303 36.61 -18.73 -6.65
N ARG A 304 36.19 -19.90 -6.18
CA ARG A 304 35.94 -20.13 -4.75
C ARG A 304 37.25 -20.44 -4.02
N GLY A 305 37.38 -19.89 -2.82
CA GLY A 305 38.53 -20.12 -1.95
C GLY A 305 38.43 -19.39 -0.63
N THR A 306 39.58 -19.20 0.02
CA THR A 306 39.70 -18.42 1.26
C THR A 306 40.49 -17.13 1.02
N LEU A 307 39.93 -16.00 1.45
CA LEU A 307 40.59 -14.70 1.50
C LEU A 307 41.15 -14.44 2.90
N SER A 308 42.39 -14.00 2.99
CA SER A 308 42.99 -13.49 4.22
C SER A 308 43.62 -12.13 4.00
N ARG A 309 43.69 -11.34 5.05
CA ARG A 309 44.44 -10.08 5.04
C ARG A 309 45.91 -10.41 5.22
N ALA A 310 46.77 -9.91 4.34
CA ALA A 310 48.21 -9.92 4.59
C ALA A 310 48.55 -8.72 5.47
N GLU A 311 49.28 -8.96 6.57
CA GLU A 311 49.96 -7.88 7.28
C GLU A 311 51.05 -7.31 6.35
N GLY A 312 50.94 -6.02 6.03
CA GLY A 312 51.91 -5.33 5.20
C GLY A 312 53.08 -4.86 6.05
N GLY A 313 54.29 -5.29 5.69
CA GLY A 313 55.53 -4.70 6.19
C GLY A 313 55.67 -3.23 5.78
N ILE A 314 56.51 -2.52 6.52
CA ILE A 314 56.81 -1.09 6.42
C ILE A 314 57.12 -0.72 4.96
N GLY A 315 56.28 0.12 4.33
CA GLY A 315 56.58 0.78 3.06
C GLY A 315 55.68 0.48 1.85
N GLY A 316 54.65 -0.37 1.95
CA GLY A 316 53.69 -0.61 0.84
C GLY A 316 52.31 -0.01 1.08
N SER A 317 51.86 0.93 0.23
CA SER A 317 50.49 1.49 0.33
C SER A 317 49.44 0.45 -0.08
N GLY A 318 48.48 0.18 0.83
CA GLY A 318 47.26 -0.60 0.57
C GLY A 318 47.11 -1.89 1.39
N VAL A 319 45.86 -2.20 1.78
CA VAL A 319 45.48 -3.48 2.38
C VAL A 319 45.59 -4.59 1.33
N LYS A 320 46.61 -5.45 1.44
CA LYS A 320 46.79 -6.57 0.49
C LYS A 320 45.97 -7.78 0.94
N LEU A 321 45.04 -8.22 0.09
CA LEU A 321 44.29 -9.46 0.29
C LEU A 321 45.04 -10.62 -0.37
N LYS A 322 45.22 -11.72 0.36
CA LYS A 322 45.76 -12.99 -0.16
C LYS A 322 44.60 -13.95 -0.39
N PHE A 323 44.57 -14.57 -1.57
CA PHE A 323 43.57 -15.58 -1.92
C PHE A 323 44.23 -16.94 -2.08
N ARG A 324 43.63 -17.95 -1.46
CA ARG A 324 43.96 -19.36 -1.68
C ARG A 324 42.75 -20.04 -2.29
N SER A 325 42.88 -20.58 -3.50
CA SER A 325 41.80 -21.29 -4.18
C SER A 325 41.56 -22.67 -3.55
N ASP A 326 40.29 -23.10 -3.52
CA ASP A 326 39.90 -24.43 -3.07
C ASP A 326 40.20 -25.52 -4.12
N ARG A 327 40.38 -25.12 -5.39
CA ARG A 327 40.56 -26.04 -6.52
C ARG A 327 41.80 -25.66 -7.33
N PRO A 328 42.46 -26.63 -7.99
CA PRO A 328 43.54 -26.31 -8.91
C PRO A 328 43.01 -25.48 -10.10
N PRO A 329 43.85 -24.64 -10.71
CA PRO A 329 43.46 -23.83 -11.86
C PRO A 329 43.06 -24.72 -13.04
N LEU A 330 41.93 -24.40 -13.68
CA LEU A 330 41.51 -25.10 -14.89
C LEU A 330 42.43 -24.73 -16.08
N PRO A 331 42.75 -25.68 -16.98
CA PRO A 331 43.51 -25.40 -18.19
C PRO A 331 42.83 -24.31 -19.04
N GLY A 332 43.61 -23.33 -19.52
CA GLY A 332 43.12 -22.25 -20.37
C GLY A 332 42.56 -21.00 -19.65
N ARG A 333 42.54 -20.99 -18.31
CA ARG A 333 42.24 -19.76 -17.55
C ARG A 333 43.51 -19.00 -17.18
N PRO A 334 43.51 -17.65 -17.18
CA PRO A 334 44.69 -16.88 -16.82
C PRO A 334 45.13 -17.14 -15.37
N THR A 335 46.30 -17.75 -15.20
CA THR A 335 46.94 -17.97 -13.90
C THR A 335 47.83 -16.77 -13.56
N GLY A 336 47.23 -15.69 -13.07
CA GLY A 336 47.94 -14.45 -12.71
C GLY A 336 46.98 -13.31 -12.36
N GLY A 337 47.51 -12.14 -11.97
CA GLY A 337 46.71 -10.94 -11.70
C GLY A 337 46.26 -10.75 -10.25
N LEU A 338 45.45 -9.70 -10.03
CA LEU A 338 44.87 -9.39 -8.72
C LEU A 338 43.55 -10.13 -8.54
N THR A 339 43.28 -10.57 -7.32
CA THR A 339 42.00 -11.19 -6.93
C THR A 339 41.12 -10.14 -6.27
N VAL A 340 39.95 -9.90 -6.87
CA VAL A 340 38.97 -8.94 -6.36
C VAL A 340 37.78 -9.71 -5.78
N PRO A 341 37.40 -9.50 -4.51
CA PRO A 341 36.24 -10.14 -3.92
C PRO A 341 34.96 -9.81 -4.69
N VAL A 342 34.13 -10.83 -4.91
CA VAL A 342 32.79 -10.73 -5.52
C VAL A 342 31.78 -11.20 -4.49
N LEU A 343 30.83 -10.35 -4.12
CA LEU A 343 29.91 -10.59 -3.01
C LEU A 343 28.46 -10.49 -3.49
N PRO A 344 27.55 -11.35 -3.01
CA PRO A 344 26.12 -11.09 -3.15
C PRO A 344 25.71 -9.90 -2.25
N PRO A 345 24.62 -9.18 -2.56
CA PRO A 345 24.10 -8.07 -1.75
C PRO A 345 23.41 -8.59 -0.47
N SER A 346 24.18 -9.24 0.40
CA SER A 346 23.69 -9.86 1.64
C SER A 346 24.51 -9.39 2.84
N ALA A 347 23.86 -9.29 4.01
CA ALA A 347 24.49 -8.87 5.25
C ALA A 347 25.68 -9.77 5.63
N THR A 348 25.57 -11.08 5.44
CA THR A 348 26.63 -12.05 5.77
C THR A 348 27.90 -11.80 4.95
N ALA A 349 27.77 -11.69 3.62
CA ALA A 349 28.91 -11.52 2.72
C ALA A 349 29.55 -10.13 2.88
N LEU A 350 28.74 -9.09 2.91
CA LEU A 350 29.19 -7.70 3.12
C LEU A 350 29.86 -7.54 4.49
N GLY A 351 29.30 -8.14 5.54
CA GLY A 351 29.88 -8.11 6.89
C GLY A 351 31.19 -8.88 7.03
N ALA A 352 31.32 -10.04 6.38
CA ALA A 352 32.56 -10.80 6.35
C ALA A 352 33.69 -9.99 5.69
N TRP A 353 33.41 -9.38 4.53
CA TRP A 353 34.36 -8.51 3.85
C TRP A 353 34.66 -7.23 4.64
N ALA A 354 33.66 -6.58 5.22
CA ALA A 354 33.83 -5.38 6.03
C ALA A 354 34.76 -5.62 7.23
N ARG A 355 34.59 -6.75 7.94
CA ARG A 355 35.49 -7.15 9.04
C ARG A 355 36.91 -7.46 8.56
N LEU A 356 37.05 -8.10 7.39
CA LEU A 356 38.36 -8.39 6.79
C LEU A 356 39.13 -7.10 6.44
N VAL A 357 38.45 -6.12 5.82
CA VAL A 357 39.04 -4.82 5.45
C VAL A 357 39.29 -3.93 6.68
N ALA A 358 38.46 -4.03 7.71
CA ALA A 358 38.66 -3.35 8.98
C ALA A 358 39.73 -4.00 9.89
N GLY A 359 40.22 -5.20 9.55
CA GLY A 359 41.19 -5.93 10.38
C GLY A 359 40.62 -6.46 11.70
N LEU A 360 39.30 -6.70 11.75
CA LEU A 360 38.58 -7.17 12.95
C LEU A 360 38.36 -8.69 12.98
N GLY A 361 38.81 -9.42 11.95
CA GLY A 361 38.68 -10.87 11.85
C GLY A 361 39.94 -11.61 12.32
N THR A 362 39.76 -12.80 12.90
CA THR A 362 40.84 -13.63 13.48
C THR A 362 41.43 -14.67 12.51
N GLY A 363 41.03 -14.69 11.24
CA GLY A 363 41.52 -15.70 10.27
C GLY A 363 40.98 -15.56 8.84
N PRO A 364 41.36 -16.49 7.94
CA PRO A 364 40.88 -16.53 6.56
C PRO A 364 39.34 -16.70 6.48
N VAL A 365 38.70 -16.01 5.54
CA VAL A 365 37.25 -16.08 5.31
C VAL A 365 36.95 -16.73 3.96
N PRO A 366 35.91 -17.60 3.86
CA PRO A 366 35.44 -18.10 2.58
C PRO A 366 35.02 -16.94 1.66
N ALA A 367 35.40 -17.03 0.39
CA ALA A 367 35.15 -15.96 -0.57
C ALA A 367 35.08 -16.47 -2.01
N GLU A 368 34.37 -15.71 -2.82
CA GLU A 368 34.40 -15.78 -4.27
C GLU A 368 35.23 -14.59 -4.78
N VAL A 369 36.17 -14.85 -5.69
CA VAL A 369 37.02 -13.80 -6.25
C VAL A 369 37.02 -13.82 -7.77
N GLY A 370 36.96 -12.65 -8.39
CA GLY A 370 37.25 -12.47 -9.81
C GLY A 370 38.73 -12.16 -10.03
N ARG A 371 39.35 -12.77 -11.05
CA ARG A 371 40.72 -12.42 -11.45
C ARG A 371 40.73 -11.28 -12.46
N VAL A 372 41.51 -10.25 -12.16
CA VAL A 372 41.72 -9.10 -13.05
C VAL A 372 43.21 -8.93 -13.39
N LEU A 373 43.49 -8.51 -14.62
CA LEU A 373 44.84 -8.41 -15.18
C LEU A 373 45.08 -6.98 -15.67
N ALA A 374 46.35 -6.54 -15.64
CA ALA A 374 46.75 -5.24 -16.20
C ALA A 374 46.35 -5.11 -17.68
N ALA A 375 46.64 -6.16 -18.46
CA ALA A 375 46.25 -6.31 -19.85
C ALA A 375 45.17 -7.39 -19.97
N HIS A 376 44.03 -7.20 -19.29
CA HIS A 376 42.93 -8.16 -19.36
C HIS A 376 42.42 -8.28 -20.81
N PRO A 377 42.39 -9.49 -21.39
CA PRO A 377 41.99 -9.68 -22.77
C PRO A 377 40.50 -9.42 -22.94
N ALA A 378 40.10 -8.95 -24.12
CA ALA A 378 38.70 -8.98 -24.52
C ALA A 378 38.29 -10.45 -24.74
N ALA A 379 37.10 -10.81 -24.30
CA ALA A 379 36.53 -12.11 -24.63
C ALA A 379 36.24 -12.17 -26.14
N PRO A 380 36.49 -13.32 -26.79
CA PRO A 380 36.17 -13.49 -28.20
C PRO A 380 34.68 -13.20 -28.43
N LEU A 381 34.38 -12.45 -29.48
CA LEU A 381 32.99 -12.28 -29.92
C LEU A 381 32.42 -13.67 -30.17
N PRO A 382 31.30 -14.05 -29.52
CA PRO A 382 30.64 -15.28 -29.90
C PRO A 382 30.31 -15.19 -31.40
N PRO A 383 30.42 -16.30 -32.16
CA PRO A 383 30.00 -16.30 -33.56
C PRO A 383 28.58 -15.72 -33.63
N PRO A 384 28.23 -14.94 -34.67
CA PRO A 384 26.86 -14.46 -34.84
C PRO A 384 25.97 -15.66 -34.63
N ARG A 385 25.04 -15.57 -33.66
CA ARG A 385 24.18 -16.70 -33.32
C ARG A 385 23.54 -17.13 -34.64
N ALA A 386 23.96 -18.28 -35.19
CA ALA A 386 23.21 -18.93 -36.25
C ALA A 386 21.76 -18.90 -35.77
N VAL A 387 20.81 -18.48 -36.62
CA VAL A 387 19.42 -18.26 -36.25
C VAL A 387 18.90 -19.57 -35.66
N ARG A 388 19.04 -19.72 -34.34
CA ARG A 388 18.58 -20.91 -33.66
C ARG A 388 17.08 -20.85 -33.71
N PRO A 389 16.40 -21.97 -34.00
CA PRO A 389 14.96 -21.98 -34.02
C PRO A 389 14.44 -21.46 -32.65
N PRO A 390 13.41 -20.60 -32.62
CA PRO A 390 12.94 -19.98 -31.39
C PRO A 390 12.62 -20.96 -30.26
N ARG A 391 12.12 -22.16 -30.61
CA ARG A 391 11.87 -23.26 -29.67
C ARG A 391 13.13 -23.74 -28.95
N GLU A 392 14.27 -23.79 -29.64
CA GLU A 392 15.55 -24.18 -29.03
C GLU A 392 16.07 -23.09 -28.08
N LEU A 393 15.89 -21.81 -28.42
CA LEU A 393 16.23 -20.69 -27.52
C LEU A 393 15.42 -20.75 -26.23
N VAL A 394 14.10 -20.96 -26.33
CA VAL A 394 13.22 -21.13 -25.17
C VAL A 394 13.56 -22.38 -24.37
N ALA A 395 13.84 -23.52 -25.02
CA ALA A 395 14.23 -24.76 -24.34
C ALA A 395 15.54 -24.60 -23.54
N ARG A 396 16.55 -23.94 -24.13
CA ARG A 396 17.82 -23.65 -23.43
C ARG A 396 17.62 -22.70 -22.26
N PHE A 397 16.79 -21.67 -22.42
CA PHE A 397 16.41 -20.81 -21.31
C PHE A 397 15.74 -21.60 -20.19
N ARG A 398 14.71 -22.40 -20.50
CA ARG A 398 14.02 -23.27 -19.53
C ARG A 398 14.94 -24.25 -18.80
N SER A 399 15.95 -24.78 -19.50
CA SER A 399 16.91 -25.73 -18.91
C SER A 399 17.89 -25.10 -17.92
N SER A 400 18.01 -23.77 -17.91
CA SER A 400 19.08 -23.09 -17.18
C SER A 400 18.68 -21.87 -16.36
N ALA A 401 17.47 -21.36 -16.57
CA ALA A 401 16.88 -20.27 -15.80
C ALA A 401 16.11 -20.78 -14.58
N ALA A 402 15.89 -19.92 -13.58
CA ALA A 402 14.99 -20.23 -12.48
C ALA A 402 13.55 -20.47 -12.98
N PRO A 403 12.78 -21.35 -12.33
CA PRO A 403 11.38 -21.57 -12.68
C PRO A 403 10.55 -20.27 -12.70
N ARG A 404 10.81 -19.35 -11.75
CA ARG A 404 10.17 -18.03 -11.69
C ARG A 404 10.55 -17.13 -12.86
N ALA A 405 11.82 -17.11 -13.27
CA ALA A 405 12.25 -16.40 -14.48
C ALA A 405 11.61 -16.97 -15.76
N VAL A 406 11.43 -18.30 -15.83
CA VAL A 406 10.70 -18.96 -16.93
C VAL A 406 9.24 -18.52 -16.97
N GLN A 407 8.56 -18.53 -15.83
CA GLN A 407 7.16 -18.10 -15.72
C GLN A 407 7.01 -16.60 -16.02
N LEU A 408 7.94 -15.77 -15.54
CA LEU A 408 7.97 -14.35 -15.84
C LEU A 408 8.13 -14.09 -17.34
N ALA A 409 9.01 -14.82 -18.03
CA ALA A 409 9.14 -14.73 -19.49
C ALA A 409 7.85 -15.09 -20.24
N VAL A 410 7.03 -16.00 -19.69
CA VAL A 410 5.70 -16.35 -20.23
C VAL A 410 4.73 -15.17 -20.04
N TYR A 411 4.62 -14.58 -18.86
CA TYR A 411 3.74 -13.42 -18.65
C TYR A 411 4.16 -12.18 -19.46
N LEU A 412 5.46 -11.92 -19.57
CA LEU A 412 6.00 -10.83 -20.38
C LEU A 412 5.71 -10.99 -21.89
N SER A 413 5.37 -12.20 -22.35
CA SER A 413 5.01 -12.42 -23.76
C SER A 413 3.68 -11.74 -24.16
N ALA A 414 2.84 -11.40 -23.18
CA ALA A 414 1.55 -10.72 -23.34
C ALA A 414 1.58 -9.22 -23.01
N ALA A 415 2.76 -8.62 -22.81
CA ALA A 415 2.90 -7.19 -22.48
C ALA A 415 3.98 -6.50 -23.35
N PRO A 416 3.89 -5.17 -23.57
CA PRO A 416 4.99 -4.40 -24.13
C PRO A 416 6.24 -4.46 -23.25
N LEU A 417 7.41 -4.62 -23.87
CA LEU A 417 8.66 -4.85 -23.15
C LEU A 417 9.44 -3.56 -22.87
N THR A 418 8.82 -2.64 -22.15
CA THR A 418 9.54 -1.54 -21.49
C THR A 418 9.83 -1.93 -20.05
N LEU A 419 10.95 -1.48 -19.49
CA LEU A 419 11.33 -1.84 -18.13
C LEU A 419 10.25 -1.53 -17.07
N PRO A 420 9.54 -0.39 -17.11
CA PRO A 420 8.43 -0.12 -16.18
C PRO A 420 7.29 -1.12 -16.29
N VAL A 421 6.89 -1.49 -17.52
CA VAL A 421 5.83 -2.48 -17.76
C VAL A 421 6.28 -3.88 -17.36
N MET A 422 7.54 -4.24 -17.61
CA MET A 422 8.08 -5.53 -17.17
C MET A 422 8.07 -5.66 -15.63
N ARG A 423 8.40 -4.58 -14.91
CA ARG A 423 8.32 -4.51 -13.44
C ARG A 423 6.89 -4.53 -12.92
N LEU A 424 5.96 -3.89 -13.63
CA LEU A 424 4.52 -3.97 -13.32
C LEU A 424 4.06 -5.43 -13.39
N VAL A 425 4.27 -6.09 -14.53
CA VAL A 425 3.87 -7.48 -14.75
C VAL A 425 4.55 -8.41 -13.73
N GLN A 426 5.82 -8.17 -13.41
CA GLN A 426 6.51 -8.91 -12.36
C GLN A 426 5.79 -8.80 -11.01
N ARG A 427 5.45 -7.59 -10.57
CA ARG A 427 4.84 -7.35 -9.25
C ARG A 427 3.40 -7.84 -9.15
N THR A 428 2.64 -7.76 -10.25
CA THR A 428 1.22 -8.15 -10.25
C THR A 428 1.01 -9.64 -10.49
N MET A 429 1.78 -10.24 -11.41
CA MET A 429 1.61 -11.65 -11.77
C MET A 429 2.49 -12.59 -10.95
N LEU A 430 3.63 -12.11 -10.43
CA LEU A 430 4.59 -12.91 -9.66
C LEU A 430 5.16 -12.10 -8.48
N PRO A 431 4.34 -11.73 -7.47
CA PRO A 431 4.74 -10.87 -6.36
C PRO A 431 5.92 -11.42 -5.54
N ASP A 432 6.08 -12.75 -5.47
CA ASP A 432 7.19 -13.42 -4.78
C ASP A 432 8.49 -13.52 -5.62
N SER A 433 8.50 -12.96 -6.83
CA SER A 433 9.69 -12.96 -7.69
C SER A 433 10.67 -11.86 -7.29
N GLU A 434 11.95 -12.15 -7.42
CA GLU A 434 13.01 -11.22 -7.08
C GLU A 434 13.47 -10.43 -8.33
N PRO A 435 14.11 -9.26 -8.18
CA PRO A 435 14.69 -8.56 -9.33
C PRO A 435 15.71 -9.42 -10.12
N SER A 436 16.27 -10.45 -9.48
CA SER A 436 17.15 -11.46 -10.09
C SER A 436 16.45 -12.30 -11.16
N ASP A 437 15.16 -12.61 -11.00
CA ASP A 437 14.37 -13.37 -11.96
C ASP A 437 14.18 -12.57 -13.27
N LEU A 438 13.88 -11.27 -13.16
CA LEU A 438 13.77 -10.37 -14.32
C LEU A 438 15.12 -10.16 -15.01
N ALA A 439 16.20 -10.03 -14.24
CA ALA A 439 17.56 -9.94 -14.78
C ALA A 439 17.94 -11.21 -15.58
N GLU A 440 17.53 -12.39 -15.10
CA GLU A 440 17.75 -13.66 -15.80
C GLU A 440 17.01 -13.72 -17.15
N VAL A 441 15.80 -13.14 -17.25
CA VAL A 441 15.08 -13.00 -18.53
C VAL A 441 15.84 -12.07 -19.50
N LEU A 442 16.31 -10.92 -19.01
CA LEU A 442 17.06 -9.94 -19.82
C LEU A 442 18.38 -10.52 -20.35
N LEU A 443 19.08 -11.32 -19.53
CA LEU A 443 20.36 -11.93 -19.86
C LEU A 443 20.24 -13.31 -20.54
N GLY A 444 19.06 -13.94 -20.46
CA GLY A 444 18.78 -15.28 -20.98
C GLY A 444 18.82 -15.40 -22.51
N GLY A 445 18.96 -14.27 -23.21
CA GLY A 445 19.11 -14.22 -24.66
C GLY A 445 17.80 -14.37 -25.44
N LEU A 446 16.66 -14.31 -24.76
CA LEU A 446 15.31 -14.27 -25.34
C LEU A 446 14.96 -12.88 -25.88
N LEU A 447 15.57 -11.84 -25.31
CA LEU A 447 15.33 -10.45 -25.59
C LEU A 447 16.54 -9.81 -26.28
N ARG A 448 16.28 -8.83 -27.15
CA ARG A 448 17.25 -7.90 -27.71
C ARG A 448 16.80 -6.48 -27.41
N ARG A 449 17.74 -5.55 -27.27
CA ARG A 449 17.39 -4.12 -27.21
C ARG A 449 17.00 -3.65 -28.61
N SER A 450 15.94 -2.86 -28.71
CA SER A 450 15.53 -2.27 -29.99
C SER A 450 16.61 -1.30 -30.47
N THR A 451 17.04 -1.44 -31.73
CA THR A 451 18.02 -0.55 -32.37
C THR A 451 17.37 0.65 -33.06
N GLU A 452 16.05 0.59 -33.28
CA GLU A 452 15.27 1.58 -34.02
C GLU A 452 14.72 2.69 -33.12
N VAL A 453 14.73 2.48 -31.79
CA VAL A 453 14.10 3.37 -30.82
C VAL A 453 15.12 3.85 -29.77
N PRO A 454 15.39 5.17 -29.68
CA PRO A 454 16.14 5.73 -28.56
C PRO A 454 15.38 5.50 -27.24
N GLY A 455 15.91 4.70 -26.32
CA GLY A 455 15.29 4.40 -25.03
C GLY A 455 15.60 3.01 -24.47
N GLN A 456 14.99 2.62 -23.34
CA GLN A 456 15.12 1.31 -22.69
C GLN A 456 14.05 0.31 -23.20
N TRP A 457 13.92 0.16 -24.52
CA TRP A 457 12.96 -0.74 -25.14
C TRP A 457 13.59 -2.09 -25.49
N TYR A 458 12.88 -3.17 -25.18
CA TYR A 458 13.27 -4.53 -25.51
C TYR A 458 12.29 -5.14 -26.52
N GLU A 459 12.77 -6.11 -27.27
CA GLU A 459 11.99 -6.91 -28.21
C GLU A 459 12.37 -8.38 -28.03
N PHE A 460 11.42 -9.29 -28.17
CA PHE A 460 11.75 -10.70 -28.29
C PHE A 460 12.57 -10.95 -29.56
N VAL A 461 13.53 -11.87 -29.48
CA VAL A 461 14.13 -12.45 -30.69
C VAL A 461 12.99 -12.99 -31.57
N PRO A 462 12.99 -12.77 -32.89
CA PRO A 462 11.87 -13.15 -33.76
C PRO A 462 11.39 -14.59 -33.52
N GLY A 463 10.07 -14.76 -33.35
CA GLY A 463 9.40 -16.04 -33.09
C GLY A 463 9.49 -16.58 -31.65
N VAL A 464 10.30 -15.99 -30.75
CA VAL A 464 10.36 -16.42 -29.33
C VAL A 464 9.07 -16.09 -28.58
N GLN A 465 8.48 -14.92 -28.87
CA GLN A 465 7.22 -14.49 -28.26
C GLN A 465 6.10 -15.50 -28.50
N ASP A 466 5.98 -16.06 -29.72
CA ASP A 466 4.91 -17.00 -30.07
C ASP A 466 5.06 -18.34 -29.33
N VAL A 467 6.30 -18.77 -29.10
CA VAL A 467 6.60 -19.97 -28.30
C VAL A 467 6.29 -19.75 -26.82
N LEU A 468 6.53 -18.55 -26.29
CA LEU A 468 6.27 -18.20 -24.88
C LEU A 468 4.79 -17.89 -24.61
N LEU A 469 4.05 -17.40 -25.61
CA LEU A 469 2.59 -17.25 -25.56
C LEU A 469 1.88 -18.61 -25.55
N GLY A 470 2.48 -19.65 -26.14
CA GLY A 470 1.92 -20.99 -26.22
C GLY A 470 1.41 -21.59 -24.89
N PRO A 471 2.21 -21.59 -23.80
CA PRO A 471 1.82 -22.12 -22.49
C PRO A 471 0.98 -21.17 -21.62
N LEU A 472 0.76 -19.91 -22.03
CA LEU A 472 -0.02 -18.96 -21.22
C LEU A 472 -1.52 -19.31 -21.31
N GLY A 473 -2.22 -19.31 -20.19
CA GLY A 473 -3.68 -19.49 -20.18
C GLY A 473 -4.44 -18.27 -20.68
N ARG A 474 -5.67 -18.45 -21.17
CA ARG A 474 -6.57 -17.33 -21.58
C ARG A 474 -6.83 -16.37 -20.42
N ASP A 475 -7.15 -16.92 -19.24
CA ASP A 475 -7.45 -16.14 -18.04
C ASP A 475 -6.22 -15.40 -17.51
N GLU A 476 -5.05 -16.05 -17.57
CA GLU A 476 -3.78 -15.43 -17.21
C GLU A 476 -3.39 -14.29 -18.17
N ALA A 477 -3.64 -14.46 -19.47
CA ALA A 477 -3.41 -13.42 -20.47
C ALA A 477 -4.36 -12.22 -20.29
N ALA A 478 -5.63 -12.47 -19.96
CA ALA A 478 -6.59 -11.42 -19.62
C ALA A 478 -6.15 -10.67 -18.35
N LEU A 479 -5.62 -11.37 -17.34
CA LEU A 479 -5.12 -10.76 -16.11
C LEU A 479 -3.91 -9.85 -16.36
N VAL A 480 -2.94 -10.28 -17.19
CA VAL A 480 -1.80 -9.45 -17.62
C VAL A 480 -2.29 -8.17 -18.30
N LEU A 481 -3.25 -8.30 -19.23
CA LEU A 481 -3.79 -7.16 -19.97
C LEU A 481 -4.63 -6.23 -19.08
N LYS A 482 -5.32 -6.75 -18.07
CA LYS A 482 -6.05 -5.95 -17.07
C LYS A 482 -5.09 -5.06 -16.27
N HIS A 483 -4.00 -5.60 -15.76
CA HIS A 483 -3.00 -4.80 -15.05
C HIS A 483 -2.31 -3.78 -15.97
N CYS A 484 -2.09 -4.14 -17.23
CA CYS A 484 -1.59 -3.21 -18.24
C CYS A 484 -2.60 -2.08 -18.53
N SER A 485 -3.91 -2.38 -18.55
CA SER A 485 -4.99 -1.40 -18.71
C SER A 485 -4.99 -0.38 -17.57
N GLU A 486 -4.91 -0.84 -16.33
CA GLU A 486 -4.81 0.01 -15.13
C GLU A 486 -3.59 0.94 -15.20
N TYR A 487 -2.45 0.40 -15.66
CA TYR A 487 -1.24 1.18 -15.87
C TYR A 487 -1.40 2.24 -16.95
N VAL A 488 -2.01 1.92 -18.10
CA VAL A 488 -2.25 2.88 -19.18
C VAL A 488 -3.18 4.00 -18.72
N LEU A 489 -4.27 3.67 -18.02
CA LEU A 489 -5.20 4.66 -17.47
C LEU A 489 -4.51 5.62 -16.50
N ALA A 490 -3.66 5.10 -15.61
CA ALA A 490 -2.93 5.90 -14.64
C ALA A 490 -1.88 6.84 -15.26
N HIS A 491 -1.26 6.46 -16.38
CA HIS A 491 -0.13 7.21 -16.98
C HIS A 491 -0.51 8.09 -18.18
N PHE A 492 -1.56 7.74 -18.93
CA PHE A 492 -1.97 8.44 -20.16
C PHE A 492 -3.38 9.06 -20.07
N GLY A 493 -4.12 8.82 -18.98
CA GLY A 493 -5.43 9.40 -18.73
C GLY A 493 -6.53 8.88 -19.66
N ARG A 494 -7.73 9.49 -19.57
CA ARG A 494 -8.96 9.05 -20.26
C ARG A 494 -9.03 9.40 -21.76
N GLY A 495 -8.03 10.10 -22.30
CA GLY A 495 -8.02 10.60 -23.69
C GLY A 495 -7.39 9.67 -24.74
N VAL A 496 -6.78 8.55 -24.32
CA VAL A 496 -6.09 7.61 -25.23
C VAL A 496 -6.90 6.30 -25.32
N ARG A 497 -7.03 5.74 -26.53
CA ARG A 497 -7.68 4.43 -26.73
C ARG A 497 -6.96 3.35 -25.89
N ASN A 498 -7.66 2.80 -24.90
CA ASN A 498 -7.12 1.79 -23.99
C ASN A 498 -7.24 0.38 -24.60
N PHE A 499 -6.33 0.04 -25.52
CA PHE A 499 -6.32 -1.25 -26.23
C PHE A 499 -6.22 -2.49 -25.32
N PRO A 500 -5.46 -2.47 -24.20
CA PRO A 500 -5.50 -3.56 -23.24
C PRO A 500 -6.90 -3.79 -22.66
N ALA A 501 -7.68 -2.73 -22.36
CA ALA A 501 -9.06 -2.88 -21.90
C ALA A 501 -9.96 -3.53 -22.96
N LEU A 502 -9.80 -3.14 -24.23
CA LEU A 502 -10.53 -3.76 -25.36
C LEU A 502 -10.19 -5.25 -25.49
N ALA A 503 -8.91 -5.61 -25.35
CA ALA A 503 -8.48 -7.00 -25.40
C ALA A 503 -8.94 -7.81 -24.19
N VAL A 504 -8.99 -7.22 -22.99
CA VAL A 504 -9.59 -7.88 -21.81
C VAL A 504 -11.06 -8.16 -22.07
N SER A 505 -11.84 -7.16 -22.52
CA SER A 505 -13.26 -7.33 -22.83
C SER A 505 -13.50 -8.45 -23.86
N GLN A 506 -12.71 -8.48 -24.93
CA GLN A 506 -12.80 -9.54 -25.95
C GLN A 506 -12.39 -10.92 -25.41
N LEU A 507 -11.36 -11.00 -24.58
CA LEU A 507 -10.88 -12.26 -24.01
C LEU A 507 -11.78 -12.79 -22.88
N THR A 508 -12.46 -11.94 -22.12
CA THR A 508 -13.30 -12.38 -20.99
C THR A 508 -14.79 -12.37 -21.29
N GLY A 509 -15.22 -11.72 -22.37
CA GLY A 509 -16.63 -11.46 -22.66
C GLY A 509 -17.27 -10.43 -21.72
N ALA A 510 -16.47 -9.76 -20.87
CA ALA A 510 -16.96 -8.74 -19.94
C ALA A 510 -17.14 -7.38 -20.66
N PRO A 511 -18.18 -6.59 -20.34
CA PRO A 511 -18.32 -5.25 -20.89
C PRO A 511 -17.17 -4.34 -20.44
N MET A 512 -16.86 -3.31 -21.24
CA MET A 512 -15.78 -2.37 -20.95
C MET A 512 -16.03 -1.66 -19.60
N ALA A 513 -15.07 -1.75 -18.68
CA ALA A 513 -15.01 -0.81 -17.57
C ALA A 513 -14.57 0.55 -18.12
N GLU A 514 -15.46 1.55 -18.00
CA GLU A 514 -15.27 2.99 -18.20
C GLU A 514 -13.97 3.44 -18.89
N ALA A 515 -14.00 3.56 -20.22
CA ALA A 515 -13.15 4.50 -20.93
C ALA A 515 -14.10 5.45 -21.68
N GLY A 516 -14.18 6.69 -21.19
CA GLY A 516 -15.15 7.68 -21.64
C GLY A 516 -15.25 7.80 -23.15
N THR A 517 -16.47 7.97 -23.63
CA THR A 517 -16.79 8.36 -25.00
C THR A 517 -16.12 9.70 -25.34
N ALA A 518 -14.98 9.64 -26.01
CA ALA A 518 -14.60 10.72 -26.92
C ALA A 518 -15.28 10.41 -28.26
N ALA A 519 -16.38 11.10 -28.55
CA ALA A 519 -16.83 11.28 -29.91
C ALA A 519 -15.75 12.09 -30.66
N GLY A 520 -14.86 11.38 -31.37
CA GLY A 520 -13.80 11.96 -32.17
C GLY A 520 -13.52 11.05 -33.37
N ASP A 521 -13.35 11.67 -34.54
CA ASP A 521 -13.23 11.08 -35.87
C ASP A 521 -12.62 9.66 -35.95
N PRO A 522 -13.18 8.77 -36.80
CA PRO A 522 -12.70 7.39 -36.94
C PRO A 522 -11.29 7.23 -37.54
N GLU A 523 -10.57 8.30 -37.93
CA GLU A 523 -9.30 8.21 -38.67
C GLU A 523 -8.01 8.57 -37.90
N ARG A 524 -8.05 8.99 -36.62
CA ARG A 524 -6.81 9.42 -35.93
C ARG A 524 -6.06 8.27 -35.24
N ALA A 525 -4.95 7.84 -35.85
CA ALA A 525 -3.98 6.93 -35.25
C ALA A 525 -3.45 7.48 -33.90
N PRO A 526 -3.18 6.62 -32.89
CA PRO A 526 -2.81 7.08 -31.56
C PRO A 526 -1.50 7.89 -31.57
N ALA A 527 -1.51 9.06 -30.95
CA ALA A 527 -0.28 9.81 -30.66
C ALA A 527 0.49 9.07 -29.55
N GLY A 528 1.76 8.73 -29.80
CA GLY A 528 2.66 8.11 -28.82
C GLY A 528 2.94 6.61 -29.06
N ARG A 529 4.22 6.23 -28.91
CA ARG A 529 4.74 4.89 -29.23
C ARG A 529 4.34 3.80 -28.22
N LEU A 530 4.13 4.15 -26.94
CA LEU A 530 3.73 3.18 -25.91
C LEU A 530 2.27 2.71 -26.06
N PRO A 531 1.27 3.59 -26.26
CA PRO A 531 -0.08 3.18 -26.64
C PRO A 531 -0.14 2.30 -27.90
N GLN A 532 0.67 2.60 -28.91
CA GLN A 532 0.77 1.78 -30.13
C GLN A 532 1.33 0.38 -29.84
N ALA A 533 2.36 0.27 -28.99
CA ALA A 533 2.90 -1.02 -28.57
C ALA A 533 1.88 -1.83 -27.77
N PHE A 534 1.10 -1.19 -26.88
CA PHE A 534 -0.02 -1.83 -26.20
C PHE A 534 -1.07 -2.34 -27.18
N ALA A 535 -1.42 -1.57 -28.21
CA ALA A 535 -2.36 -1.99 -29.27
C ALA A 535 -1.89 -3.25 -30.00
N GLN A 536 -0.62 -3.26 -30.45
CA GLN A 536 -0.05 -4.36 -31.21
C GLN A 536 0.02 -5.65 -30.39
N VAL A 537 0.47 -5.56 -29.12
CA VAL A 537 0.55 -6.72 -28.23
C VAL A 537 -0.84 -7.22 -27.89
N SER A 538 -1.78 -6.34 -27.55
CA SER A 538 -3.17 -6.70 -27.22
C SER A 538 -3.86 -7.40 -28.39
N ALA A 539 -3.74 -6.88 -29.61
CA ALA A 539 -4.27 -7.51 -30.82
C ALA A 539 -3.65 -8.89 -31.07
N LYS A 540 -2.34 -9.03 -30.85
CA LYS A 540 -1.63 -10.32 -31.00
C LYS A 540 -2.11 -11.36 -29.99
N VAL A 541 -2.32 -10.96 -28.73
CA VAL A 541 -2.85 -11.85 -27.68
C VAL A 541 -4.29 -12.27 -28.00
N VAL A 542 -5.17 -11.33 -28.39
CA VAL A 542 -6.57 -11.65 -28.77
C VAL A 542 -6.61 -12.64 -29.94
N ARG A 543 -5.87 -12.38 -31.03
CA ARG A 543 -5.83 -13.24 -32.22
C ARG A 543 -5.45 -14.70 -31.90
N ARG A 544 -4.66 -14.91 -30.85
CA ARG A 544 -4.21 -16.25 -30.43
C ARG A 544 -5.33 -17.07 -29.76
N TYR A 545 -6.23 -16.43 -29.01
CA TYR A 545 -7.30 -17.08 -28.24
C TYR A 545 -8.68 -16.99 -28.90
N LEU A 546 -8.86 -16.06 -29.86
CA LEU A 546 -10.05 -15.90 -30.69
C LEU A 546 -9.67 -15.91 -32.19
N PRO A 547 -9.32 -17.09 -32.76
CA PRO A 547 -9.03 -17.19 -34.19
C PRO A 547 -10.34 -17.11 -34.99
N GLY A 548 -10.53 -16.05 -35.79
CA GLY A 548 -11.68 -15.94 -36.72
C GLY A 548 -12.36 -14.58 -36.87
N MET A 549 -11.90 -13.51 -36.20
CA MET A 549 -12.42 -12.15 -36.45
C MET A 549 -12.12 -11.72 -37.90
N PRO A 550 -13.14 -11.36 -38.73
CA PRO A 550 -12.90 -10.74 -40.02
C PRO A 550 -12.31 -9.34 -39.84
N ASP A 551 -11.49 -8.93 -40.81
CA ASP A 551 -10.97 -7.57 -40.92
C ASP A 551 -12.15 -6.57 -40.94
N GLU A 552 -12.13 -5.53 -40.11
CA GLU A 552 -13.04 -4.39 -40.27
C GLU A 552 -12.68 -3.64 -41.56
N GLY A 553 -13.24 -4.10 -42.68
CA GLY A 553 -13.41 -3.29 -43.89
C GLY A 553 -14.69 -2.44 -43.79
N PRO A 554 -14.78 -1.30 -44.51
CA PRO A 554 -15.89 -0.36 -44.37
C PRO A 554 -17.22 -0.99 -44.82
N ALA A 555 -18.23 -0.94 -43.95
CA ALA A 555 -19.53 -1.57 -44.14
C ALA A 555 -20.40 -0.87 -45.19
N VAL A 556 -20.94 -1.65 -46.13
CA VAL A 556 -22.03 -1.26 -47.03
C VAL A 556 -23.37 -1.50 -46.31
N ARG A 557 -24.26 -0.50 -46.36
CA ARG A 557 -25.53 -0.43 -45.62
C ARG A 557 -26.70 -0.85 -46.53
N GLU A 558 -27.52 -1.81 -46.11
CA GLU A 558 -28.85 -2.07 -46.71
C GLU A 558 -29.98 -1.47 -45.84
N PRO A 559 -31.17 -1.16 -46.40
CA PRO A 559 -32.24 -0.43 -45.70
C PRO A 559 -33.21 -1.35 -44.93
N ALA A 560 -33.70 -0.86 -43.78
CA ALA A 560 -34.59 -1.57 -42.85
C ALA A 560 -36.11 -1.36 -43.15
N PRO A 561 -36.99 -2.31 -42.74
CA PRO A 561 -38.45 -2.27 -42.94
C PRO A 561 -39.18 -1.22 -42.07
N PRO A 562 -40.48 -0.91 -42.35
CA PRO A 562 -41.23 0.19 -41.72
C PRO A 562 -41.47 -0.03 -40.21
N VAL A 563 -41.39 1.05 -39.45
CA VAL A 563 -41.44 1.08 -37.98
C VAL A 563 -42.90 1.04 -37.49
N PRO A 564 -43.28 0.12 -36.58
CA PRO A 564 -44.59 0.16 -35.91
C PRO A 564 -44.71 1.39 -34.98
N GLY A 565 -45.92 1.94 -34.80
CA GLY A 565 -46.19 3.02 -33.83
C GLY A 565 -45.93 2.60 -32.37
N ARG A 566 -45.82 3.56 -31.43
CA ARG A 566 -45.36 3.29 -30.06
C ARG A 566 -46.16 2.19 -29.36
N ALA A 567 -47.50 2.22 -29.43
CA ALA A 567 -48.35 1.17 -28.85
C ALA A 567 -48.05 -0.24 -29.42
N GLY A 568 -47.82 -0.35 -30.74
CA GLY A 568 -47.46 -1.61 -31.38
C GLY A 568 -46.07 -2.11 -30.98
N ALA A 569 -45.12 -1.18 -30.81
CA ALA A 569 -43.78 -1.50 -30.31
C ALA A 569 -43.79 -1.98 -28.86
N VAL A 570 -44.60 -1.36 -27.99
CA VAL A 570 -44.81 -1.80 -26.60
C VAL A 570 -45.42 -3.20 -26.55
N GLN A 571 -46.48 -3.45 -27.31
CA GLN A 571 -47.09 -4.78 -27.34
C GLN A 571 -46.11 -5.84 -27.85
N ALA A 572 -45.39 -5.55 -28.93
CA ALA A 572 -44.40 -6.48 -29.47
C ALA A 572 -43.23 -6.73 -28.50
N ALA A 573 -42.89 -5.78 -27.63
CA ALA A 573 -41.91 -5.99 -26.56
C ALA A 573 -42.47 -6.90 -25.46
N ARG A 574 -43.74 -6.72 -25.06
CA ARG A 574 -44.42 -7.59 -24.09
C ARG A 574 -44.51 -9.04 -24.58
N ASP A 575 -44.90 -9.23 -25.84
CA ASP A 575 -45.02 -10.56 -26.44
C ASP A 575 -43.67 -11.29 -26.42
N ARG A 576 -42.58 -10.61 -26.82
CA ARG A 576 -41.22 -11.17 -26.76
C ARG A 576 -40.79 -11.55 -25.35
N LEU A 577 -41.10 -10.72 -24.35
CA LEU A 577 -40.77 -11.02 -22.96
C LEU A 577 -41.59 -12.20 -22.42
N ALA A 578 -42.87 -12.30 -22.80
CA ALA A 578 -43.73 -13.42 -22.42
C ALA A 578 -43.27 -14.75 -23.05
N ASP A 579 -42.87 -14.72 -24.33
CA ASP A 579 -42.31 -15.88 -25.03
C ASP A 579 -41.01 -16.35 -24.38
N GLY A 580 -40.09 -15.41 -24.06
CA GLY A 580 -38.83 -15.72 -23.39
C GLY A 580 -38.98 -16.24 -21.95
N ASP A 581 -40.00 -15.80 -21.22
CA ASP A 581 -40.31 -16.28 -19.86
C ASP A 581 -40.91 -17.72 -19.88
N ALA A 582 -41.53 -18.15 -20.99
CA ALA A 582 -42.15 -19.47 -21.14
C ALA A 582 -41.13 -20.60 -21.40
N ASP A 583 -39.99 -20.29 -22.01
CA ASP A 583 -38.95 -21.27 -22.37
C ASP A 583 -38.01 -21.66 -21.20
N GLY A 584 -38.22 -21.07 -20.01
CA GLY A 584 -37.64 -21.54 -18.74
C GLY A 584 -36.18 -21.17 -18.48
N ASP A 585 -35.50 -20.55 -19.44
CA ASP A 585 -34.18 -19.96 -19.28
C ASP A 585 -34.28 -18.55 -19.88
N GLY A 586 -34.44 -17.53 -19.03
CA GLY A 586 -34.80 -16.17 -19.45
C GLY A 586 -33.92 -15.70 -20.61
N ASP A 587 -34.48 -15.76 -21.82
CA ASP A 587 -33.69 -15.66 -23.04
C ASP A 587 -33.11 -14.24 -23.11
N ALA A 588 -31.82 -14.12 -22.82
CA ALA A 588 -31.12 -12.84 -22.84
C ALA A 588 -31.36 -12.13 -24.18
N ARG A 589 -31.52 -12.90 -25.26
CA ARG A 589 -31.87 -12.40 -26.58
C ARG A 589 -33.25 -11.72 -26.61
N ALA A 590 -34.30 -12.35 -26.08
CA ALA A 590 -35.65 -11.77 -26.06
C ALA A 590 -35.67 -10.43 -25.28
N LEU A 591 -34.93 -10.36 -24.17
CA LEU A 591 -34.80 -9.14 -23.38
C LEU A 591 -34.04 -8.03 -24.14
N TYR A 592 -32.94 -8.36 -24.85
CA TYR A 592 -32.23 -7.39 -25.70
C TYR A 592 -33.10 -6.91 -26.87
N GLU A 593 -33.85 -7.79 -27.51
CA GLU A 593 -34.75 -7.46 -28.61
C GLU A 593 -35.91 -6.56 -28.14
N ALA A 594 -36.49 -6.84 -26.97
CA ALA A 594 -37.50 -5.98 -26.34
C ALA A 594 -36.96 -4.56 -26.05
N VAL A 595 -35.77 -4.45 -25.46
CA VAL A 595 -35.11 -3.14 -25.21
C VAL A 595 -34.84 -2.39 -26.52
N ALA A 596 -34.38 -3.08 -27.57
CA ALA A 596 -34.12 -2.45 -28.86
C ALA A 596 -35.38 -1.88 -29.52
N VAL A 597 -36.51 -2.59 -29.42
CA VAL A 597 -37.81 -2.13 -29.91
C VAL A 597 -38.33 -0.93 -29.10
N LEU A 598 -38.23 -0.99 -27.77
CA LEU A 598 -38.68 0.08 -26.87
C LEU A 598 -37.83 1.36 -27.01
N ARG A 599 -36.50 1.27 -27.19
CA ARG A 599 -35.64 2.42 -27.48
C ARG A 599 -36.08 3.18 -28.74
N ARG A 600 -36.43 2.44 -29.80
CA ARG A 600 -36.95 3.03 -31.05
C ARG A 600 -38.32 3.68 -30.86
N ALA A 601 -39.17 3.08 -30.02
CA ALA A 601 -40.48 3.64 -29.69
C ALA A 601 -40.36 4.97 -28.92
N VAL A 602 -39.52 5.03 -27.88
CA VAL A 602 -39.28 6.24 -27.09
C VAL A 602 -38.63 7.35 -27.94
N ALA A 603 -37.77 7.01 -28.89
CA ALA A 603 -37.17 7.97 -29.82
C ALA A 603 -38.17 8.56 -30.85
N SER A 604 -39.31 7.90 -31.08
CA SER A 604 -40.36 8.36 -31.99
C SER A 604 -41.35 9.28 -31.26
N PRO A 605 -41.91 10.34 -31.86
CA PRO A 605 -42.92 11.18 -31.21
C PRO A 605 -44.21 10.41 -30.90
N ALA A 606 -44.85 10.71 -29.77
CA ALA A 606 -46.11 10.06 -29.38
C ALA A 606 -47.27 10.48 -30.30
N GLY A 607 -48.04 9.50 -30.77
CA GLY A 607 -49.28 9.73 -31.51
C GLY A 607 -50.48 10.00 -30.58
N PRO A 608 -51.58 10.54 -31.10
CA PRO A 608 -52.77 10.87 -30.30
C PRO A 608 -53.51 9.66 -29.72
N GLY A 609 -53.21 8.44 -30.17
CA GLY A 609 -53.75 7.18 -29.63
C GLY A 609 -52.78 6.42 -28.72
N ASP A 610 -51.56 6.93 -28.52
CA ASP A 610 -50.59 6.25 -27.66
C ASP A 610 -50.86 6.58 -26.18
N PRO A 611 -50.91 5.57 -25.30
CA PRO A 611 -51.07 5.79 -23.88
C PRO A 611 -49.89 6.60 -23.31
N PRO A 612 -50.16 7.65 -22.52
CA PRO A 612 -49.12 8.57 -22.04
C PRO A 612 -48.16 7.85 -21.08
N GLU A 613 -46.85 8.08 -21.28
CA GLU A 613 -45.75 7.57 -20.45
C GLU A 613 -45.52 6.04 -20.52
N GLU A 614 -46.34 5.28 -21.26
CA GLU A 614 -46.30 3.80 -21.25
C GLU A 614 -45.02 3.24 -21.90
N ALA A 615 -44.60 3.79 -23.04
CA ALA A 615 -43.38 3.34 -23.73
C ALA A 615 -42.12 3.57 -22.90
N GLU A 616 -42.03 4.72 -22.23
CA GLU A 616 -40.95 5.09 -21.33
C GLU A 616 -40.93 4.19 -20.07
N THR A 617 -42.12 3.92 -19.50
CA THR A 617 -42.29 3.04 -18.34
C THR A 617 -41.87 1.60 -18.64
N GLU A 618 -42.28 1.07 -19.80
CA GLU A 618 -41.90 -0.28 -20.26
C GLU A 618 -40.42 -0.38 -20.59
N LEU A 619 -39.84 0.63 -21.23
CA LEU A 619 -38.39 0.70 -21.48
C LEU A 619 -37.61 0.64 -20.17
N ALA A 620 -37.97 1.45 -19.17
CA ALA A 620 -37.29 1.45 -17.88
C ALA A 620 -37.46 0.10 -17.14
N GLY A 621 -38.63 -0.52 -17.22
CA GLY A 621 -38.87 -1.86 -16.68
C GLY A 621 -37.98 -2.92 -17.31
N ALA A 622 -37.85 -2.92 -18.65
CA ALA A 622 -36.97 -3.84 -19.38
C ALA A 622 -35.49 -3.59 -19.07
N LEU A 623 -35.06 -2.32 -18.97
CA LEU A 623 -33.68 -1.96 -18.58
C LEU A 623 -33.35 -2.41 -17.15
N LEU A 624 -34.30 -2.34 -16.21
CA LEU A 624 -34.11 -2.86 -14.85
C LEU A 624 -33.97 -4.39 -14.82
N ARG A 625 -34.70 -5.12 -15.66
CA ARG A 625 -34.51 -6.57 -15.83
C ARG A 625 -33.13 -6.88 -16.41
N LEU A 626 -32.67 -6.07 -17.38
CA LEU A 626 -31.36 -6.22 -18.00
C LEU A 626 -30.22 -5.91 -17.01
N TRP A 627 -30.38 -4.89 -16.18
CA TRP A 627 -29.51 -4.57 -15.05
C TRP A 627 -29.36 -5.75 -14.09
N ALA A 628 -30.46 -6.42 -13.74
CA ALA A 628 -30.41 -7.56 -12.83
C ALA A 628 -29.53 -8.71 -13.35
N ALA A 629 -29.42 -8.86 -14.68
CA ALA A 629 -28.60 -9.87 -15.34
C ALA A 629 -27.13 -9.42 -15.56
N GLN A 630 -26.90 -8.16 -15.99
CA GLN A 630 -25.59 -7.71 -16.48
C GLN A 630 -24.81 -6.84 -15.50
N ARG A 631 -25.49 -6.19 -14.55
CA ARG A 631 -24.89 -5.24 -13.60
C ARG A 631 -24.12 -4.09 -14.29
N ASP A 632 -24.61 -3.60 -15.43
CA ASP A 632 -24.08 -2.42 -16.14
C ASP A 632 -24.76 -1.11 -15.63
N PRO A 633 -24.03 -0.18 -14.98
CA PRO A 633 -24.59 1.06 -14.44
C PRO A 633 -25.24 1.99 -15.48
N GLU A 634 -24.82 1.93 -16.76
CA GLU A 634 -25.38 2.77 -17.83
C GLU A 634 -26.86 2.43 -18.08
N LEU A 635 -27.28 1.19 -17.83
CA LEU A 635 -28.68 0.76 -17.95
C LEU A 635 -29.58 1.48 -16.92
N LEU A 636 -29.06 1.73 -15.72
CA LEU A 636 -29.77 2.48 -14.68
C LEU A 636 -29.82 3.98 -15.03
N ALA A 637 -28.74 4.54 -15.57
CA ALA A 637 -28.70 5.94 -16.02
C ALA A 637 -29.61 6.19 -17.23
N GLU A 638 -29.77 5.21 -18.12
CA GLU A 638 -30.74 5.26 -19.21
C GLU A 638 -32.18 5.13 -18.69
N ALA A 639 -32.46 4.20 -17.78
CA ALA A 639 -33.78 4.04 -17.18
C ALA A 639 -34.25 5.30 -16.44
N GLU A 640 -33.35 5.97 -15.71
CA GLU A 640 -33.64 7.26 -15.06
C GLU A 640 -33.96 8.35 -16.08
N ARG A 641 -33.16 8.48 -17.15
CA ARG A 641 -33.41 9.47 -18.22
C ARG A 641 -34.75 9.23 -18.90
N ALA A 642 -35.14 7.98 -19.11
CA ALA A 642 -36.44 7.64 -19.68
C ALA A 642 -37.61 8.04 -18.76
N LEU A 643 -37.41 7.98 -17.44
CA LEU A 643 -38.43 8.29 -16.43
C LEU A 643 -38.40 9.76 -15.95
N ALA A 644 -37.36 10.51 -16.28
CA ALA A 644 -37.16 11.88 -15.81
C ALA A 644 -38.31 12.80 -16.28
N GLY A 645 -39.01 13.41 -15.31
CA GLY A 645 -40.12 14.33 -15.57
C GLY A 645 -41.49 13.68 -15.76
N LEU A 646 -41.60 12.35 -15.66
CA LEU A 646 -42.88 11.63 -15.75
C LEU A 646 -43.68 11.71 -14.44
N GLY A 647 -45.02 11.73 -14.54
CA GLY A 647 -45.89 12.05 -13.42
C GLY A 647 -46.69 10.88 -12.84
N ARG A 648 -46.94 9.81 -13.60
CA ARG A 648 -47.86 8.73 -13.21
C ARG A 648 -47.27 7.82 -12.14
N ALA A 649 -48.16 7.21 -11.34
CA ALA A 649 -47.78 6.34 -10.23
C ALA A 649 -46.87 5.15 -10.65
N PRO A 650 -47.09 4.44 -11.76
CA PRO A 650 -46.19 3.36 -12.20
C PRO A 650 -44.78 3.86 -12.57
N ALA A 651 -44.70 5.00 -13.29
CA ALA A 651 -43.42 5.60 -13.66
C ALA A 651 -42.62 6.04 -12.42
N ARG A 652 -43.28 6.67 -11.43
CA ARG A 652 -42.66 7.04 -10.15
C ARG A 652 -42.19 5.81 -9.36
N ALA A 653 -42.99 4.74 -9.30
CA ALA A 653 -42.58 3.52 -8.62
C ALA A 653 -41.33 2.89 -9.25
N LEU A 654 -41.24 2.89 -10.59
CA LEU A 654 -40.04 2.44 -11.30
C LEU A 654 -38.85 3.37 -11.08
N LEU A 655 -39.06 4.69 -11.04
CA LEU A 655 -38.00 5.66 -10.75
C LEU A 655 -37.44 5.46 -9.34
N GLY A 656 -38.31 5.21 -8.36
CA GLY A 656 -37.90 4.82 -7.01
C GLY A 656 -37.04 3.55 -7.00
N ARG A 657 -37.39 2.55 -7.82
CA ARG A 657 -36.59 1.33 -7.99
C ARG A 657 -35.25 1.59 -8.67
N VAL A 658 -35.20 2.46 -9.67
CA VAL A 658 -33.94 2.89 -10.30
C VAL A 658 -33.03 3.57 -9.28
N TYR A 659 -33.55 4.51 -8.48
CA TYR A 659 -32.77 5.15 -7.42
C TYR A 659 -32.27 4.15 -6.37
N TYR A 660 -33.11 3.20 -5.96
CA TYR A 660 -32.71 2.13 -5.03
C TYR A 660 -31.58 1.28 -5.59
N GLU A 661 -31.68 0.80 -6.84
CA GLU A 661 -30.63 -0.01 -7.47
C GLU A 661 -29.35 0.79 -7.71
N ARG A 662 -29.45 2.07 -8.11
CA ARG A 662 -28.29 2.96 -8.25
C ARG A 662 -27.57 3.18 -6.92
N ALA A 663 -28.32 3.34 -5.84
CA ALA A 663 -27.76 3.47 -4.50
C ALA A 663 -26.96 2.23 -4.07
N LEU A 664 -27.19 1.05 -4.68
CA LEU A 664 -26.53 -0.20 -4.32
C LEU A 664 -25.48 -0.67 -5.34
N ALA A 665 -25.39 -0.04 -6.51
CA ALA A 665 -24.48 -0.45 -7.58
C ALA A 665 -23.00 -0.13 -7.27
N ALA A 666 -22.74 0.85 -6.40
CA ALA A 666 -21.41 1.29 -5.98
C ALA A 666 -21.34 1.37 -4.44
N GLU A 667 -20.74 2.42 -3.88
CA GLU A 667 -20.85 2.68 -2.44
C GLU A 667 -22.30 3.07 -2.08
N PRO A 668 -22.86 2.56 -0.96
CA PRO A 668 -24.21 2.87 -0.54
C PRO A 668 -24.49 4.38 -0.41
N ASP A 669 -25.40 4.91 -1.21
CA ASP A 669 -25.75 6.34 -1.22
C ASP A 669 -27.06 6.61 -0.46
N ALA A 670 -26.95 7.29 0.69
CA ALA A 670 -28.09 7.63 1.53
C ALA A 670 -29.06 8.65 0.88
N GLU A 671 -28.58 9.54 0.01
CA GLU A 671 -29.42 10.53 -0.66
C GLU A 671 -30.24 9.90 -1.79
N LEU A 672 -29.65 8.96 -2.54
CA LEU A 672 -30.39 8.17 -3.52
C LEU A 672 -31.43 7.26 -2.86
N LEU A 673 -31.14 6.65 -1.71
CA LEU A 673 -32.14 5.90 -0.94
C LEU A 673 -33.26 6.82 -0.42
N ALA A 674 -32.95 8.04 0.02
CA ALA A 674 -33.96 9.02 0.41
C ALA A 674 -34.82 9.47 -0.79
N ALA A 675 -34.23 9.60 -1.98
CA ALA A 675 -34.96 9.86 -3.21
C ALA A 675 -35.89 8.70 -3.61
N ALA A 676 -35.39 7.46 -3.48
CA ALA A 676 -36.19 6.26 -3.71
C ALA A 676 -37.43 6.20 -2.80
N ASP A 677 -37.28 6.46 -1.50
CA ASP A 677 -38.41 6.49 -0.57
C ASP A 677 -39.45 7.56 -0.96
N ARG A 678 -39.01 8.78 -1.32
CA ARG A 678 -39.92 9.84 -1.78
C ARG A 678 -40.74 9.43 -2.99
N GLU A 679 -40.11 8.79 -3.98
CA GLU A 679 -40.81 8.33 -5.18
C GLU A 679 -41.80 7.19 -4.89
N PHE A 680 -41.41 6.21 -4.08
CA PHE A 680 -42.34 5.15 -3.67
C PHE A 680 -43.50 5.69 -2.81
N ALA A 681 -43.25 6.68 -1.94
CA ALA A 681 -44.29 7.34 -1.14
C ALA A 681 -45.30 8.07 -2.03
N ALA A 682 -44.81 8.84 -3.00
CA ALA A 682 -45.65 9.55 -3.96
C ALA A 682 -46.45 8.59 -4.86
N ALA A 683 -45.82 7.53 -5.37
CA ALA A 683 -46.47 6.50 -6.16
C ALA A 683 -47.58 5.79 -5.36
N GLY A 684 -47.31 5.39 -4.12
CA GLY A 684 -48.28 4.70 -3.26
C GLY A 684 -49.50 5.55 -2.89
N ALA A 685 -49.33 6.88 -2.75
CA ALA A 685 -50.41 7.81 -2.45
C ALA A 685 -51.38 7.99 -3.65
N ALA A 686 -50.85 8.01 -4.87
CA ALA A 686 -51.63 8.21 -6.11
C ALA A 686 -52.16 6.89 -6.74
N ALA A 687 -51.72 5.73 -6.24
CA ALA A 687 -52.00 4.43 -6.83
C ALA A 687 -53.27 3.73 -6.29
N GLY A 688 -53.74 2.75 -7.08
CA GLY A 688 -54.70 1.74 -6.63
C GLY A 688 -54.13 0.78 -5.56
N PRO A 689 -54.97 -0.07 -4.94
CA PRO A 689 -54.61 -0.84 -3.75
C PRO A 689 -53.46 -1.85 -3.97
N GLY A 690 -53.28 -2.40 -5.17
CA GLY A 690 -52.18 -3.31 -5.49
C GLY A 690 -50.82 -2.63 -5.45
N LEU A 691 -50.63 -1.60 -6.29
CA LEU A 691 -49.39 -0.84 -6.38
C LEU A 691 -49.06 -0.09 -5.07
N ARG A 692 -50.07 0.31 -4.29
CA ARG A 692 -49.87 0.88 -2.94
C ARG A 692 -49.15 -0.11 -2.00
N ARG A 693 -49.54 -1.39 -2.02
CA ARG A 693 -48.90 -2.43 -1.19
C ARG A 693 -47.47 -2.71 -1.66
N GLU A 694 -47.26 -2.82 -2.97
CA GLU A 694 -45.92 -3.00 -3.55
C GLU A 694 -44.99 -1.84 -3.16
N CYS A 695 -45.45 -0.60 -3.33
CA CYS A 695 -44.70 0.58 -2.92
C CYS A 695 -44.40 0.57 -1.43
N ALA A 696 -45.35 0.21 -0.56
CA ALA A 696 -45.11 0.14 0.88
C ALA A 696 -44.02 -0.89 1.26
N VAL A 697 -44.00 -2.06 0.60
CA VAL A 697 -42.94 -3.07 0.80
C VAL A 697 -41.59 -2.52 0.33
N ARG A 698 -41.52 -1.90 -0.85
CA ARG A 698 -40.29 -1.29 -1.37
C ARG A 698 -39.77 -0.12 -0.53
N ARG A 699 -40.68 0.69 0.05
CA ARG A 699 -40.34 1.72 1.03
C ARG A 699 -39.69 1.10 2.26
N ALA A 700 -40.25 0.03 2.80
CA ALA A 700 -39.69 -0.64 3.96
C ALA A 700 -38.28 -1.19 3.69
N GLU A 701 -38.05 -1.82 2.54
CA GLU A 701 -36.71 -2.26 2.11
C GLU A 701 -35.72 -1.09 2.04
N THR A 702 -36.13 0.02 1.42
CA THR A 702 -35.33 1.24 1.31
C THR A 702 -35.00 1.85 2.69
N LEU A 703 -36.00 2.00 3.55
CA LEU A 703 -35.88 2.65 4.86
C LEU A 703 -35.06 1.81 5.85
N ILE A 704 -35.10 0.46 5.75
CA ILE A 704 -34.22 -0.41 6.53
C ILE A 704 -32.75 -0.11 6.19
N ARG A 705 -32.41 -0.03 4.90
CA ARG A 705 -31.03 0.29 4.47
C ARG A 705 -30.63 1.72 4.86
N LEU A 706 -31.52 2.68 4.66
CA LEU A 706 -31.27 4.07 5.02
C LEU A 706 -31.02 4.23 6.53
N SER A 707 -31.76 3.50 7.37
CA SER A 707 -31.55 3.48 8.83
C SER A 707 -30.18 2.95 9.23
N ALA A 708 -29.67 1.93 8.52
CA ALA A 708 -28.37 1.34 8.78
C ALA A 708 -27.23 2.31 8.41
N LEU A 709 -27.36 3.01 7.27
CA LEU A 709 -26.35 3.97 6.81
C LEU A 709 -26.28 5.24 7.65
N ARG A 710 -27.43 5.75 8.12
CA ARG A 710 -27.51 6.97 8.92
C ARG A 710 -27.41 6.73 10.44
N ASP A 711 -27.38 5.46 10.84
CA ASP A 711 -27.55 5.02 12.23
C ASP A 711 -28.71 5.72 12.97
N ASP A 712 -29.84 5.86 12.28
CA ASP A 712 -31.04 6.53 12.79
C ASP A 712 -32.25 5.59 12.75
N PRO A 713 -32.96 5.35 13.87
CA PRO A 713 -34.20 4.59 13.88
C PRO A 713 -35.41 5.32 13.27
N GLY A 714 -35.33 6.63 12.98
CA GLY A 714 -36.40 7.43 12.36
C GLY A 714 -37.04 6.76 11.13
N PRO A 715 -36.28 6.44 10.08
CA PRO A 715 -36.75 5.72 8.89
C PRO A 715 -37.52 4.42 9.20
N LEU A 716 -37.09 3.66 10.21
CA LEU A 716 -37.76 2.41 10.59
C LEU A 716 -39.14 2.66 11.19
N ARG A 717 -39.30 3.74 11.98
CA ARG A 717 -40.61 4.12 12.55
C ARG A 717 -41.58 4.56 11.45
N GLU A 718 -41.09 5.27 10.43
CA GLU A 718 -41.89 5.64 9.26
C GLU A 718 -42.32 4.42 8.44
N ALA A 719 -41.40 3.47 8.20
CA ALA A 719 -41.71 2.22 7.52
C ALA A 719 -42.78 1.41 8.27
N ARG A 720 -42.66 1.34 9.60
CA ARG A 720 -43.64 0.69 10.47
C ARG A 720 -45.02 1.33 10.33
N ALA A 721 -45.11 2.65 10.44
CA ALA A 721 -46.37 3.38 10.32
C ALA A 721 -47.04 3.21 8.95
N ALA A 722 -46.25 3.09 7.87
CA ALA A 722 -46.77 2.88 6.52
C ALA A 722 -47.30 1.44 6.30
N LEU A 723 -46.72 0.44 6.97
CA LEU A 723 -47.06 -0.97 6.79
C LEU A 723 -48.15 -1.47 7.73
N GLU A 724 -48.25 -0.95 8.95
CA GLU A 724 -49.25 -1.39 9.95
C GLU A 724 -50.69 -1.42 9.39
N PRO A 725 -51.18 -0.42 8.64
CA PRO A 725 -52.53 -0.44 8.06
C PRO A 725 -52.72 -1.50 6.96
N LEU A 726 -51.64 -1.95 6.33
CA LEU A 726 -51.65 -2.85 5.16
C LEU A 726 -51.35 -4.31 5.54
N ALA A 727 -50.81 -4.55 6.72
CA ALA A 727 -50.25 -5.83 7.13
C ALA A 727 -51.30 -6.89 7.52
N GLY A 728 -52.56 -6.50 7.78
CA GLY A 728 -53.63 -7.42 8.18
C GLY A 728 -53.36 -8.17 9.51
N PRO A 729 -54.18 -9.17 9.87
CA PRO A 729 -53.96 -10.03 11.04
C PRO A 729 -52.73 -10.93 10.88
N ALA A 730 -52.10 -11.30 12.00
CA ALA A 730 -50.85 -12.09 12.00
C ALA A 730 -51.06 -13.59 11.78
N ASP A 731 -52.31 -14.07 11.81
CA ASP A 731 -52.66 -15.50 11.82
C ASP A 731 -52.54 -16.19 10.44
N GLY A 732 -51.85 -15.58 9.48
CA GLY A 732 -51.62 -16.14 8.14
C GLY A 732 -52.83 -16.16 7.21
N THR A 733 -53.99 -15.67 7.65
CA THR A 733 -55.25 -15.60 6.87
C THR A 733 -55.35 -14.39 5.95
N ALA A 734 -54.33 -13.53 5.93
CA ALA A 734 -54.31 -12.33 5.11
C ALA A 734 -54.23 -12.68 3.61
N SER A 735 -55.08 -12.07 2.78
CA SER A 735 -55.08 -12.26 1.32
C SER A 735 -53.77 -11.82 0.65
N HIS A 736 -52.94 -11.01 1.32
CA HIS A 736 -51.65 -10.55 0.83
C HIS A 736 -50.62 -10.53 1.98
N PRO A 737 -49.76 -11.56 2.10
CA PRO A 737 -48.84 -11.68 3.25
C PRO A 737 -47.61 -10.76 3.18
N GLU A 738 -47.28 -10.22 2.00
CA GLU A 738 -46.04 -9.44 1.78
C GLU A 738 -45.89 -8.20 2.67
N PRO A 739 -46.91 -7.32 2.84
CA PRO A 739 -46.79 -6.18 3.77
C PRO A 739 -46.61 -6.62 5.22
N GLY A 740 -47.21 -7.74 5.62
CA GLY A 740 -47.03 -8.33 6.95
C GLY A 740 -45.61 -8.80 7.20
N ARG A 741 -45.00 -9.50 6.23
CA ARG A 741 -43.59 -9.91 6.30
C ARG A 741 -42.64 -8.73 6.29
N ALA A 742 -42.88 -7.74 5.44
CA ALA A 742 -42.10 -6.51 5.42
C ALA A 742 -42.15 -5.79 6.78
N LEU A 743 -43.32 -5.76 7.43
CA LEU A 743 -43.47 -5.22 8.78
C LEU A 743 -42.64 -6.02 9.78
N GLY A 744 -42.66 -7.35 9.69
CA GLY A 744 -41.81 -8.23 10.50
C GLY A 744 -40.32 -7.89 10.39
N ARG A 745 -39.81 -7.65 9.17
CA ARG A 745 -38.41 -7.24 8.94
C ARG A 745 -38.10 -5.86 9.51
N VAL A 746 -39.02 -4.89 9.40
CA VAL A 746 -38.86 -3.56 10.01
C VAL A 746 -38.79 -3.66 11.53
N LEU A 747 -39.67 -4.47 12.15
CA LEU A 747 -39.65 -4.72 13.59
C LEU A 747 -38.34 -5.40 14.02
N LEU A 748 -37.88 -6.40 13.27
CA LEU A 748 -36.58 -7.05 13.50
C LEU A 748 -35.40 -6.05 13.46
N ALA A 749 -35.42 -5.09 12.52
CA ALA A 749 -34.40 -4.05 12.42
C ALA A 749 -34.46 -2.99 13.55
N LEU A 750 -35.63 -2.83 14.19
CA LEU A 750 -35.81 -1.96 15.36
C LEU A 750 -35.27 -2.59 16.65
N LEU A 751 -35.31 -3.93 16.79
CA LEU A 751 -34.96 -4.62 18.04
C LEU A 751 -33.60 -4.20 18.66
N PRO A 752 -32.49 -4.11 17.90
CA PRO A 752 -31.19 -3.72 18.47
C PRO A 752 -31.16 -2.25 18.92
N ARG A 753 -32.08 -1.41 18.41
CA ARG A 753 -32.15 0.04 18.65
C ARG A 753 -33.18 0.41 19.72
N THR A 754 -33.91 -0.57 20.27
CA THR A 754 -34.88 -0.35 21.35
C THR A 754 -34.20 -0.56 22.72
N PRO A 755 -34.02 0.50 23.53
CA PRO A 755 -33.34 0.42 24.81
C PRO A 755 -34.20 -0.22 25.89
N ASP A 756 -35.52 0.05 25.89
CA ASP A 756 -36.45 -0.51 26.88
C ASP A 756 -36.62 -2.03 26.65
N PRO A 757 -36.26 -2.88 27.64
CA PRO A 757 -36.41 -4.33 27.51
C PRO A 757 -37.85 -4.79 27.32
N ALA A 758 -38.83 -4.11 27.93
CA ALA A 758 -40.24 -4.50 27.83
C ALA A 758 -40.77 -4.22 26.42
N GLU A 759 -40.56 -3.01 25.91
CA GLU A 759 -40.88 -2.65 24.52
C GLU A 759 -40.15 -3.57 23.52
N ARG A 760 -38.86 -3.85 23.73
CA ARG A 760 -38.08 -4.74 22.86
C ARG A 760 -38.64 -6.16 22.84
N THR A 761 -39.11 -6.68 23.98
CA THR A 761 -39.75 -8.00 24.06
C THR A 761 -41.07 -8.02 23.28
N ALA A 762 -41.91 -7.01 23.46
CA ALA A 762 -43.18 -6.89 22.73
C ALA A 762 -42.97 -6.78 21.20
N LEU A 763 -41.98 -5.98 20.76
CA LEU A 763 -41.60 -5.89 19.35
C LEU A 763 -41.10 -7.23 18.80
N ALA A 764 -40.38 -8.01 19.61
CA ALA A 764 -39.83 -9.30 19.20
C ALA A 764 -40.94 -10.35 19.04
N GLU A 765 -41.94 -10.37 19.93
CA GLU A 765 -43.12 -11.22 19.77
C GLU A 765 -43.90 -10.87 18.51
N GLN A 766 -44.13 -9.57 18.26
CA GLN A 766 -44.81 -9.10 17.07
C GLN A 766 -44.01 -9.45 15.80
N ALA A 767 -42.69 -9.27 15.80
CA ALA A 767 -41.83 -9.63 14.68
C ALA A 767 -41.88 -11.13 14.40
N ALA A 768 -41.77 -11.97 15.44
CA ALA A 768 -41.81 -13.43 15.30
C ALA A 768 -43.14 -13.92 14.73
N ALA A 769 -44.27 -13.35 15.16
CA ALA A 769 -45.58 -13.68 14.61
C ALA A 769 -45.70 -13.33 13.12
N ARG A 770 -45.13 -12.20 12.69
CA ARG A 770 -45.15 -11.73 11.30
C ARG A 770 -44.19 -12.47 10.37
N LEU A 771 -43.11 -13.02 10.93
CA LEU A 771 -42.09 -13.81 10.23
C LEU A 771 -42.37 -15.32 10.31
N ALA A 772 -43.60 -15.70 10.66
CA ALA A 772 -44.03 -17.10 10.67
C ALA A 772 -43.82 -17.76 9.30
N LEU A 773 -43.46 -19.03 9.35
CA LEU A 773 -43.04 -19.81 8.20
C LEU A 773 -44.24 -20.13 7.30
N ASP A 774 -44.05 -19.96 6.00
CA ASP A 774 -45.00 -20.45 5.01
C ASP A 774 -44.57 -21.85 4.54
N PRO A 775 -45.38 -22.89 4.81
CA PRO A 775 -45.06 -24.25 4.42
C PRO A 775 -45.00 -24.43 2.90
N ALA A 776 -45.70 -23.60 2.11
CA ALA A 776 -45.69 -23.67 0.65
C ALA A 776 -44.43 -23.06 0.01
N ALA A 777 -43.63 -22.30 0.77
CA ALA A 777 -42.41 -21.70 0.26
C ALA A 777 -41.34 -22.75 -0.08
N GLY A 778 -40.58 -22.51 -1.16
CA GLY A 778 -39.45 -23.35 -1.57
C GLY A 778 -38.32 -23.37 -0.53
N ARG A 779 -37.48 -24.41 -0.55
CA ARG A 779 -36.44 -24.67 0.47
C ARG A 779 -35.56 -23.45 0.80
N GLY A 780 -35.03 -22.74 -0.20
CA GLY A 780 -34.18 -21.57 0.04
C GLY A 780 -34.91 -20.38 0.67
N ALA A 781 -36.16 -20.10 0.24
CA ALA A 781 -36.98 -19.04 0.82
C ALA A 781 -37.39 -19.36 2.27
N ARG A 782 -37.69 -20.64 2.54
CA ARG A 782 -37.99 -21.13 3.87
C ARG A 782 -36.79 -21.03 4.82
N ALA A 783 -35.59 -21.39 4.35
CA ALA A 783 -34.36 -21.23 5.11
C ALA A 783 -34.08 -19.75 5.45
N ARG A 784 -34.30 -18.81 4.52
CA ARG A 784 -34.21 -17.36 4.79
C ARG A 784 -35.21 -16.91 5.86
N ALA A 785 -36.47 -17.32 5.74
CA ALA A 785 -37.50 -17.01 6.73
C ALA A 785 -37.16 -17.55 8.12
N ARG A 786 -36.54 -18.74 8.22
CA ARG A 786 -36.05 -19.29 9.51
C ARG A 786 -34.99 -18.42 10.16
N VAL A 787 -34.03 -17.89 9.38
CA VAL A 787 -33.00 -16.99 9.89
C VAL A 787 -33.61 -15.67 10.39
N GLU A 788 -34.56 -15.11 9.64
CA GLU A 788 -35.29 -13.89 10.05
C GLU A 788 -36.10 -14.13 11.35
N LEU A 789 -36.85 -15.23 11.41
CA LEU A 789 -37.63 -15.64 12.58
C LEU A 789 -36.74 -15.84 13.81
N ALA A 790 -35.65 -16.60 13.68
CA ALA A 790 -34.70 -16.80 14.77
C ALA A 790 -34.03 -15.50 15.23
N GLY A 791 -33.81 -14.56 14.30
CA GLY A 791 -33.34 -13.21 14.59
C GLY A 791 -34.28 -12.45 15.54
N ALA A 792 -35.59 -12.62 15.40
CA ALA A 792 -36.58 -12.07 16.33
C ALA A 792 -36.61 -12.85 17.64
N LEU A 793 -36.66 -14.18 17.57
CA LEU A 793 -36.75 -15.06 18.75
C LEU A 793 -35.56 -14.92 19.70
N ARG A 794 -34.36 -14.55 19.25
CA ARG A 794 -33.22 -14.36 20.15
C ARG A 794 -33.43 -13.26 21.20
N HIS A 795 -34.37 -12.35 20.96
CA HIS A 795 -34.71 -11.27 21.90
C HIS A 795 -35.78 -11.71 22.93
N LEU A 796 -36.21 -12.97 22.87
CA LEU A 796 -37.19 -13.58 23.77
C LEU A 796 -36.49 -14.67 24.63
N PRO A 797 -36.10 -14.38 25.89
CA PRO A 797 -35.34 -15.32 26.71
C PRO A 797 -35.99 -16.70 26.91
N GLY A 798 -37.32 -16.79 26.85
CA GLY A 798 -38.08 -18.05 26.95
C GLY A 798 -38.16 -18.86 25.65
N ARG A 799 -37.65 -18.36 24.51
CA ARG A 799 -37.75 -19.01 23.19
C ARG A 799 -36.39 -19.15 22.49
N LEU A 800 -35.29 -19.09 23.24
CA LEU A 800 -33.93 -19.19 22.69
C LEU A 800 -33.64 -20.58 22.10
N GLU A 801 -34.18 -21.63 22.72
CA GLU A 801 -34.07 -23.02 22.27
C GLU A 801 -34.80 -23.21 20.94
N GLU A 802 -35.97 -22.58 20.78
CA GLU A 802 -36.70 -22.56 19.51
C GLU A 802 -35.90 -21.81 18.44
N ALA A 803 -35.31 -20.65 18.78
CA ALA A 803 -34.46 -19.89 17.85
C ALA A 803 -33.29 -20.75 17.32
N ALA A 804 -32.63 -21.49 18.20
CA ALA A 804 -31.54 -22.39 17.82
C ALA A 804 -32.04 -23.51 16.88
N ALA A 805 -33.16 -24.16 17.21
CA ALA A 805 -33.76 -25.20 16.37
C ALA A 805 -34.12 -24.70 14.96
N GLN A 806 -34.69 -23.50 14.85
CA GLN A 806 -34.97 -22.88 13.55
C GLN A 806 -33.70 -22.67 12.70
N LEU A 807 -32.58 -22.31 13.35
CA LEU A 807 -31.31 -22.09 12.67
C LEU A 807 -30.62 -23.39 12.23
N ASP A 808 -30.74 -24.45 13.03
CA ASP A 808 -30.26 -25.78 12.63
C ASP A 808 -31.01 -26.31 11.41
N GLU A 809 -32.34 -26.14 11.36
CA GLU A 809 -33.13 -26.45 10.17
C GLU A 809 -32.74 -25.55 8.99
N ALA A 810 -32.53 -24.25 9.21
CA ALA A 810 -32.09 -23.33 8.16
C ALA A 810 -30.75 -23.78 7.54
N LEU A 811 -29.80 -24.26 8.37
CA LEU A 811 -28.50 -24.78 7.92
C LEU A 811 -28.61 -26.08 7.12
N ALA A 812 -29.61 -26.91 7.41
CA ALA A 812 -29.92 -28.11 6.63
C ALA A 812 -30.59 -27.76 5.29
N GLU A 813 -31.48 -26.77 5.28
CA GLU A 813 -32.26 -26.36 4.11
C GLU A 813 -31.51 -25.42 3.16
N ALA A 814 -30.47 -24.70 3.62
CA ALA A 814 -29.73 -23.70 2.84
C ALA A 814 -29.02 -24.26 1.58
N GLY A 815 -28.84 -25.58 1.48
CA GLY A 815 -28.18 -26.20 0.32
C GLY A 815 -26.78 -25.62 0.07
N GLY A 816 -26.53 -25.15 -1.14
CA GLY A 816 -25.27 -24.52 -1.57
C GLY A 816 -25.21 -22.99 -1.40
N ASP A 817 -26.23 -22.34 -0.82
CA ASP A 817 -26.25 -20.89 -0.61
C ASP A 817 -25.32 -20.51 0.57
N GLN A 818 -24.10 -20.12 0.25
CA GLN A 818 -23.05 -19.82 1.23
C GLN A 818 -23.36 -18.58 2.08
N GLU A 819 -23.98 -17.56 1.49
CA GLU A 819 -24.37 -16.33 2.20
C GLU A 819 -25.42 -16.64 3.27
N LEU A 820 -26.44 -17.42 2.90
CA LEU A 820 -27.48 -17.84 3.84
C LEU A 820 -26.91 -18.70 4.98
N ARG A 821 -25.96 -19.59 4.69
CA ARG A 821 -25.27 -20.38 5.71
C ARG A 821 -24.48 -19.51 6.68
N VAL A 822 -23.79 -18.48 6.18
CA VAL A 822 -23.07 -17.51 7.03
C VAL A 822 -24.05 -16.74 7.91
N ALA A 823 -25.15 -16.23 7.35
CA ALA A 823 -26.17 -15.50 8.10
C ALA A 823 -26.79 -16.36 9.22
N ALA A 824 -27.11 -17.63 8.93
CA ALA A 824 -27.62 -18.57 9.90
C ALA A 824 -26.61 -18.83 11.04
N LEU A 825 -25.33 -19.07 10.73
CA LEU A 825 -24.29 -19.33 11.73
C LEU A 825 -24.01 -18.11 12.63
N VAL A 826 -23.98 -16.90 12.05
CA VAL A 826 -23.82 -15.66 12.83
C VAL A 826 -25.02 -15.44 13.75
N CYS A 827 -26.24 -15.68 13.26
CA CYS A 827 -27.44 -15.58 14.08
C CYS A 827 -27.42 -16.63 15.21
N LEU A 828 -26.97 -17.86 14.92
CA LEU A 828 -26.83 -18.95 15.89
C LEU A 828 -25.85 -18.58 17.00
N ALA A 829 -24.69 -18.02 16.63
CA ALA A 829 -23.71 -17.54 17.61
C ALA A 829 -24.31 -16.48 18.55
N ARG A 830 -25.09 -15.54 18.01
CA ARG A 830 -25.79 -14.51 18.79
C ARG A 830 -26.92 -15.10 19.67
N VAL A 831 -27.60 -16.15 19.24
CA VAL A 831 -28.57 -16.90 20.08
C VAL A 831 -27.85 -17.56 21.27
N HIS A 832 -26.72 -18.23 21.03
CA HIS A 832 -25.92 -18.81 22.10
C HIS A 832 -25.36 -17.75 23.06
N ARG A 833 -25.01 -16.56 22.55
CA ARG A 833 -24.66 -15.41 23.39
C ARG A 833 -25.82 -14.98 24.29
N ALA A 834 -27.04 -14.88 23.77
CA ALA A 834 -28.23 -14.58 24.56
C ALA A 834 -28.52 -15.66 25.62
N ARG A 835 -28.26 -16.95 25.32
CA ARG A 835 -28.36 -18.04 26.30
C ARG A 835 -27.36 -17.86 27.45
N TYR A 836 -26.13 -17.45 27.14
CA TYR A 836 -25.14 -17.10 28.18
C TYR A 836 -25.61 -15.94 29.05
N GLU A 837 -26.22 -14.90 28.46
CA GLU A 837 -26.74 -13.76 29.21
C GLU A 837 -27.91 -14.14 30.15
N ARG A 838 -28.73 -15.14 29.76
CA ARG A 838 -29.82 -15.69 30.57
C ARG A 838 -29.32 -16.59 31.71
N ASP A 839 -28.42 -17.53 31.39
CA ASP A 839 -28.09 -18.65 32.27
C ASP A 839 -26.71 -18.55 32.95
N ALA A 840 -25.85 -17.63 32.48
CA ALA A 840 -24.43 -17.52 32.84
C ALA A 840 -23.60 -18.81 32.62
N GLY A 841 -24.12 -19.77 31.85
CA GLY A 841 -23.47 -21.05 31.57
C GLY A 841 -22.35 -20.93 30.52
N PRO A 842 -21.08 -21.22 30.85
CA PRO A 842 -19.95 -20.98 29.94
C PRO A 842 -19.98 -21.84 28.67
N ALA A 843 -20.67 -22.98 28.68
CA ALA A 843 -20.86 -23.84 27.52
C ALA A 843 -21.51 -23.09 26.34
N ALA A 844 -22.46 -22.19 26.63
CA ALA A 844 -23.10 -21.38 25.59
C ALA A 844 -22.10 -20.44 24.88
N LEU A 845 -21.04 -19.98 25.56
CA LEU A 845 -19.99 -19.20 24.90
C LEU A 845 -19.08 -20.08 24.02
N GLU A 846 -18.90 -21.35 24.36
CA GLU A 846 -18.17 -22.30 23.52
C GLU A 846 -18.97 -22.59 22.24
N ASP A 847 -20.27 -22.85 22.35
CA ASP A 847 -21.18 -23.01 21.20
C ASP A 847 -21.17 -21.77 20.30
N ALA A 848 -21.24 -20.57 20.90
CA ALA A 848 -21.17 -19.31 20.17
C ALA A 848 -19.83 -19.15 19.42
N ALA A 849 -18.71 -19.45 20.08
CA ALA A 849 -17.38 -19.39 19.48
C ALA A 849 -17.22 -20.40 18.34
N GLU A 850 -17.82 -21.60 18.46
CA GLU A 850 -17.83 -22.60 17.40
C GLU A 850 -18.64 -22.13 16.19
N ALA A 851 -19.84 -21.57 16.41
CA ALA A 851 -20.69 -21.04 15.35
C ALA A 851 -19.99 -19.91 14.57
N TYR A 852 -19.36 -18.94 15.27
CA TYR A 852 -18.52 -17.92 14.61
C TYR A 852 -17.33 -18.54 13.88
N GLY A 853 -16.66 -19.54 14.46
CA GLY A 853 -15.55 -20.26 13.81
C GLY A 853 -15.98 -20.99 12.53
N ARG A 854 -17.20 -21.54 12.49
CA ARG A 854 -17.80 -22.14 11.28
C ARG A 854 -18.11 -21.08 10.24
N ALA A 855 -18.72 -19.95 10.63
CA ALA A 855 -19.02 -18.84 9.72
C ALA A 855 -17.75 -18.27 9.09
N ARG A 856 -16.73 -18.02 9.92
CA ARG A 856 -15.41 -17.51 9.51
C ARG A 856 -14.71 -18.36 8.45
N ARG A 857 -14.93 -19.68 8.40
CA ARG A 857 -14.37 -20.57 7.37
C ARG A 857 -15.04 -20.42 6.01
N LEU A 858 -16.27 -19.88 5.98
CA LEU A 858 -17.04 -19.64 4.77
C LEU A 858 -16.86 -18.21 4.23
N ILE A 859 -16.15 -17.32 4.93
CA ILE A 859 -15.98 -15.92 4.48
C ILE A 859 -14.56 -15.74 3.91
N PRO A 860 -14.41 -15.28 2.65
CA PRO A 860 -13.11 -14.88 2.09
C PRO A 860 -12.42 -13.80 2.94
N ARG A 861 -11.09 -13.76 2.96
CA ARG A 861 -10.33 -12.83 3.83
C ARG A 861 -10.46 -11.35 3.44
N ASP A 862 -10.78 -11.10 2.19
CA ASP A 862 -10.94 -9.81 1.55
C ASP A 862 -12.39 -9.30 1.58
N ALA A 863 -13.36 -10.14 1.98
CA ALA A 863 -14.75 -9.74 2.10
C ALA A 863 -14.99 -8.85 3.33
N GLU A 864 -15.83 -7.81 3.21
CA GLU A 864 -16.16 -6.89 4.31
C GLU A 864 -16.73 -7.62 5.55
N ALA A 865 -17.62 -8.59 5.33
CA ALA A 865 -18.20 -9.45 6.37
C ALA A 865 -17.15 -10.17 7.24
N PHE A 866 -15.93 -10.32 6.73
CA PHE A 866 -14.81 -10.85 7.50
C PHE A 866 -14.41 -9.92 8.64
N GLY A 867 -14.29 -8.63 8.35
CA GLY A 867 -13.92 -7.60 9.31
C GLY A 867 -15.00 -7.37 10.36
N GLU A 868 -16.27 -7.50 9.98
CA GLU A 868 -17.44 -7.30 10.86
C GLU A 868 -17.63 -8.41 11.90
N LEU A 869 -17.34 -9.67 11.54
CA LEU A 869 -17.56 -10.82 12.42
C LEU A 869 -16.53 -10.91 13.56
N LEU A 870 -15.28 -10.54 13.29
CA LEU A 870 -14.15 -10.77 14.21
C LEU A 870 -14.25 -10.08 15.57
N PRO A 871 -14.74 -8.82 15.71
CA PRO A 871 -14.97 -8.19 17.00
C PRO A 871 -15.94 -8.99 17.89
N GLU A 872 -17.10 -9.38 17.37
CA GLU A 872 -18.09 -10.17 18.15
C GLU A 872 -17.53 -11.52 18.57
N TRP A 873 -16.81 -12.20 17.67
CA TRP A 873 -16.18 -13.47 18.00
C TRP A 873 -15.09 -13.32 19.06
N GLY A 874 -14.27 -12.28 18.94
CA GLY A 874 -13.26 -11.92 19.93
C GLY A 874 -13.87 -11.67 21.31
N ASP A 875 -15.02 -11.01 21.37
CA ASP A 875 -15.74 -10.70 22.60
C ASP A 875 -16.32 -11.93 23.29
N VAL A 876 -16.91 -12.86 22.51
CA VAL A 876 -17.35 -14.16 23.02
C VAL A 876 -16.18 -14.94 23.62
N LEU A 877 -15.03 -14.97 22.93
CA LEU A 877 -13.84 -15.67 23.42
C LEU A 877 -13.23 -14.99 24.66
N LEU A 878 -13.27 -13.66 24.74
CA LEU A 878 -12.83 -12.92 25.93
C LEU A 878 -13.70 -13.24 27.15
N ASP A 879 -15.01 -13.24 26.99
CA ASP A 879 -15.91 -13.57 28.10
C ASP A 879 -15.78 -15.05 28.49
N ARG A 880 -15.57 -15.94 27.51
CA ARG A 880 -15.28 -17.34 27.81
C ARG A 880 -13.97 -17.49 28.57
N ALA A 881 -12.96 -16.70 28.23
CA ALA A 881 -11.66 -16.69 28.92
C ALA A 881 -11.74 -16.15 30.35
N ARG A 882 -12.73 -15.30 30.66
CA ARG A 882 -13.01 -14.80 32.02
C ARG A 882 -13.82 -15.77 32.87
N ALA A 883 -14.63 -16.63 32.25
CA ALA A 883 -15.41 -17.63 32.97
C ALA A 883 -14.51 -18.72 33.60
N ALA A 884 -15.10 -19.53 34.48
CA ALA A 884 -14.40 -20.66 35.12
C ALA A 884 -13.72 -21.57 34.08
N ASP A 885 -12.51 -22.04 34.39
CA ASP A 885 -11.64 -22.83 33.50
C ASP A 885 -11.35 -22.17 32.14
N GLY A 886 -11.55 -20.85 32.04
CA GLY A 886 -11.42 -20.06 30.82
C GLY A 886 -9.99 -19.83 30.35
N ARG A 887 -8.97 -20.12 31.19
CA ARG A 887 -7.56 -19.90 30.89
C ARG A 887 -7.12 -20.43 29.53
N ARG A 888 -7.64 -21.59 29.09
CA ARG A 888 -7.29 -22.19 27.79
C ARG A 888 -7.76 -21.38 26.55
N PHE A 889 -8.71 -20.45 26.74
CA PHE A 889 -9.28 -19.65 25.66
C PHE A 889 -8.58 -18.30 25.45
N THR A 890 -7.69 -17.88 26.36
CA THR A 890 -6.98 -16.58 26.27
C THR A 890 -6.19 -16.46 24.97
N GLY A 891 -5.45 -17.50 24.58
CA GLY A 891 -4.68 -17.54 23.32
C GLY A 891 -5.57 -17.44 22.09
N ALA A 892 -6.74 -18.10 22.10
CA ALA A 892 -7.71 -18.01 21.01
C ALA A 892 -8.31 -16.59 20.92
N ALA A 893 -8.68 -15.98 22.05
CA ALA A 893 -9.20 -14.62 22.11
C ALA A 893 -8.18 -13.61 21.56
N VAL A 894 -6.93 -13.63 22.04
CA VAL A 894 -5.87 -12.73 21.57
C VAL A 894 -5.60 -12.91 20.08
N ARG A 895 -5.58 -14.16 19.58
CA ARG A 895 -5.39 -14.43 18.14
C ARG A 895 -6.50 -13.82 17.29
N VAL A 896 -7.77 -14.02 17.66
CA VAL A 896 -8.91 -13.47 16.93
C VAL A 896 -8.92 -11.94 16.99
N LEU A 897 -8.58 -11.34 18.14
CA LEU A 897 -8.52 -9.88 18.28
C LEU A 897 -7.35 -9.26 17.49
N ARG A 898 -6.21 -9.96 17.36
CA ARG A 898 -5.13 -9.53 16.45
C ARG A 898 -5.58 -9.56 15.00
N GLU A 899 -6.28 -10.63 14.61
CA GLU A 899 -6.84 -10.73 13.26
C GLU A 899 -7.89 -9.64 13.01
N SER A 900 -8.75 -9.37 14.00
CA SER A 900 -9.73 -8.28 13.98
C SER A 900 -9.07 -6.93 13.74
N ARG A 901 -7.94 -6.66 14.41
CA ARG A 901 -7.18 -5.42 14.24
C ARG A 901 -6.48 -5.34 12.88
N ALA A 902 -6.01 -6.46 12.34
CA ALA A 902 -5.33 -6.53 11.05
C ALA A 902 -6.28 -6.42 9.86
N ALA A 903 -7.57 -6.75 10.05
CA ALA A 903 -8.59 -6.73 9.01
C ALA A 903 -8.99 -5.33 8.54
N VAL A 904 -8.66 -4.27 9.30
CA VAL A 904 -9.07 -2.89 8.99
C VAL A 904 -7.88 -1.92 8.96
N PRO A 905 -7.90 -0.89 8.09
CA PRO A 905 -6.89 0.17 8.08
C PRO A 905 -6.96 1.02 9.35
N GLN A 906 -5.90 1.80 9.61
CA GLN A 906 -5.85 2.69 10.79
C GLN A 906 -6.91 3.80 10.78
N SER A 907 -7.42 4.16 9.59
CA SER A 907 -8.46 5.17 9.39
C SER A 907 -9.88 4.66 9.68
N ASP A 908 -10.05 3.36 9.93
CA ASP A 908 -11.35 2.76 10.21
C ASP A 908 -11.99 3.35 11.49
N PRO A 909 -13.27 3.75 11.47
CA PRO A 909 -13.96 4.29 12.65
C PRO A 909 -13.93 3.35 13.86
N GLY A 910 -13.95 2.03 13.65
CA GLY A 910 -13.87 1.01 14.69
C GLY A 910 -12.44 0.64 15.11
N SER A 911 -11.40 1.29 14.57
CA SER A 911 -10.01 0.95 14.87
C SER A 911 -9.68 1.13 16.36
N ALA A 912 -10.19 2.17 17.01
CA ALA A 912 -9.95 2.43 18.43
C ALA A 912 -10.58 1.35 19.31
N HIS A 913 -11.82 0.98 19.02
CA HIS A 913 -12.52 -0.13 19.67
C HIS A 913 -11.72 -1.44 19.61
N ARG A 914 -11.29 -1.84 18.41
CA ARG A 914 -10.54 -3.09 18.18
C ARG A 914 -9.21 -3.10 18.96
N LEU A 915 -8.51 -1.98 19.04
CA LEU A 915 -7.29 -1.82 19.83
C LEU A 915 -7.56 -2.01 21.34
N LEU A 916 -8.64 -1.39 21.85
CA LEU A 916 -9.05 -1.52 23.25
C LEU A 916 -9.41 -2.97 23.61
N ARG A 917 -10.15 -3.67 22.74
CA ARG A 917 -10.49 -5.09 22.94
C ARG A 917 -9.25 -5.98 22.91
N LEU A 918 -8.30 -5.75 21.99
CA LEU A 918 -7.03 -6.50 21.97
C LEU A 918 -6.21 -6.26 23.24
N ALA A 919 -6.08 -5.01 23.70
CA ALA A 919 -5.40 -4.70 24.95
C ALA A 919 -6.06 -5.39 26.15
N THR A 920 -7.40 -5.45 26.17
CA THR A 920 -8.16 -6.21 27.18
C THR A 920 -7.81 -7.71 27.17
N GLY A 921 -7.66 -8.31 26.00
CA GLY A 921 -7.26 -9.71 25.86
C GLY A 921 -5.83 -9.98 26.33
N LEU A 922 -4.89 -9.09 26.00
CA LEU A 922 -3.50 -9.19 26.45
C LEU A 922 -3.39 -9.05 27.97
N ARG A 923 -4.09 -8.10 28.58
CA ARG A 923 -4.16 -7.97 30.05
C ARG A 923 -4.73 -9.22 30.71
N LEU A 924 -5.79 -9.80 30.14
CA LEU A 924 -6.38 -11.03 30.66
C LEU A 924 -5.40 -12.21 30.55
N ARG A 925 -4.69 -12.35 29.43
CA ARG A 925 -3.67 -13.38 29.25
C ARG A 925 -2.51 -13.19 30.23
N HIS A 926 -2.04 -11.95 30.40
CA HIS A 926 -1.05 -11.60 31.41
C HIS A 926 -1.50 -12.02 32.82
N ALA A 927 -2.75 -11.76 33.21
CA ALA A 927 -3.25 -12.17 34.53
C ALA A 927 -3.19 -13.69 34.78
N TYR A 928 -3.21 -14.51 33.72
CA TYR A 928 -3.12 -15.97 33.80
C TYR A 928 -1.72 -16.56 33.57
N GLU A 929 -0.86 -15.87 32.83
CA GLU A 929 0.46 -16.37 32.39
C GLU A 929 1.63 -15.63 33.06
N GLY A 930 1.40 -14.41 33.54
CA GLY A 930 2.40 -13.56 34.19
C GLY A 930 3.41 -12.93 33.22
N ASP A 931 3.22 -13.04 31.90
CA ASP A 931 4.17 -12.50 30.92
C ASP A 931 4.10 -10.96 30.85
N PRO A 932 5.15 -10.23 31.27
CA PRO A 932 5.14 -8.77 31.25
C PRO A 932 5.14 -8.17 29.83
N VAL A 933 5.45 -8.94 28.79
CA VAL A 933 5.40 -8.48 27.39
C VAL A 933 3.98 -8.08 27.00
N ASP A 934 2.98 -8.83 27.47
CA ASP A 934 1.57 -8.54 27.22
C ASP A 934 1.13 -7.20 27.81
N LEU A 935 1.63 -6.84 29.00
CA LEU A 935 1.36 -5.54 29.60
C LEU A 935 2.00 -4.39 28.82
N ARG A 936 3.21 -4.60 28.29
CA ARG A 936 3.91 -3.60 27.46
C ARG A 936 3.20 -3.38 26.13
N GLU A 937 2.74 -4.45 25.51
CA GLU A 937 1.95 -4.36 24.29
C GLU A 937 0.59 -3.70 24.57
N ALA A 938 -0.10 -4.08 25.65
CA ALA A 938 -1.34 -3.44 26.06
C ALA A 938 -1.17 -1.93 26.33
N GLU A 939 -0.10 -1.53 27.03
CA GLU A 939 0.27 -0.12 27.25
C GLU A 939 0.34 0.65 25.91
N TYR A 940 1.11 0.13 24.95
CA TYR A 940 1.26 0.73 23.62
C TYR A 940 -0.06 0.80 22.84
N LEU A 941 -0.86 -0.28 22.85
CA LEU A 941 -2.12 -0.35 22.13
C LEU A 941 -3.17 0.61 22.69
N LEU A 942 -3.20 0.83 24.00
CA LEU A 942 -4.12 1.77 24.64
C LEU A 942 -3.77 3.23 24.32
N GLU A 943 -2.47 3.57 24.27
CA GLU A 943 -2.06 4.89 23.77
C GLU A 943 -2.46 5.11 22.31
N LEU A 944 -2.36 4.06 21.48
CA LEU A 944 -2.80 4.12 20.09
C LEU A 944 -4.33 4.25 19.97
N ALA A 945 -5.08 3.52 20.80
CA ALA A 945 -6.54 3.60 20.85
C ALA A 945 -7.00 5.03 21.17
N VAL A 946 -6.37 5.70 22.14
CA VAL A 946 -6.65 7.11 22.46
C VAL A 946 -6.40 8.02 21.27
N ARG A 947 -5.29 7.83 20.55
CA ARG A 947 -4.94 8.65 19.37
C ARG A 947 -5.93 8.48 18.22
N HIS A 948 -6.50 7.29 18.07
CA HIS A 948 -7.39 6.95 16.94
C HIS A 948 -8.88 7.18 17.27
N SER A 949 -9.24 7.32 18.54
CA SER A 949 -10.63 7.43 18.98
C SER A 949 -11.22 8.82 18.71
N ARG A 950 -12.32 8.85 17.96
CA ARG A 950 -13.13 10.05 17.73
C ARG A 950 -14.18 10.28 18.81
N ASP A 951 -14.63 9.20 19.45
CA ASP A 951 -15.60 9.22 20.55
C ASP A 951 -14.92 9.54 21.90
N PRO A 952 -15.37 10.59 22.64
CA PRO A 952 -14.88 10.89 23.98
C PRO A 952 -15.10 9.76 25.00
N LEU A 953 -16.19 8.99 24.89
CA LEU A 953 -16.47 7.90 25.83
C LEU A 953 -15.50 6.73 25.62
N GLU A 954 -15.22 6.36 24.38
CA GLU A 954 -14.19 5.37 24.06
C GLU A 954 -12.77 5.82 24.47
N ARG A 955 -12.43 7.12 24.28
CA ARG A 955 -11.18 7.70 24.83
C ARG A 955 -11.10 7.56 26.35
N ALA A 956 -12.22 7.79 27.04
CA ALA A 956 -12.28 7.67 28.49
C ALA A 956 -12.03 6.23 28.96
N ARG A 957 -12.62 5.24 28.28
CA ARG A 957 -12.38 3.81 28.55
C ARG A 957 -10.92 3.43 28.31
N ALA A 958 -10.33 3.88 27.20
CA ALA A 958 -8.93 3.61 26.89
C ALA A 958 -7.98 4.19 27.94
N TRP A 959 -8.19 5.44 28.38
CA TRP A 959 -7.38 6.03 29.46
C TRP A 959 -7.57 5.36 30.81
N ARG A 960 -8.79 4.90 31.11
CA ARG A 960 -9.07 4.13 32.31
C ARG A 960 -8.29 2.83 32.31
N ASP A 961 -8.34 2.08 31.21
CA ASP A 961 -7.60 0.82 31.08
C ASP A 961 -6.09 1.05 31.04
N HIS A 962 -5.63 2.16 30.47
CA HIS A 962 -4.21 2.54 30.51
C HIS A 962 -3.76 2.78 31.95
N GLY A 963 -4.57 3.47 32.76
CA GLY A 963 -4.32 3.65 34.19
C GLY A 963 -4.19 2.33 34.94
N ASP A 964 -5.07 1.35 34.65
CA ASP A 964 -4.97 0.02 35.25
C ASP A 964 -3.67 -0.70 34.84
N VAL A 965 -3.29 -0.66 33.56
CA VAL A 965 -2.04 -1.27 33.06
C VAL A 965 -0.82 -0.65 33.76
N GLN A 966 -0.81 0.65 34.01
CA GLN A 966 0.27 1.28 34.76
C GLN A 966 0.36 0.76 36.20
N GLN A 967 -0.77 0.49 36.85
CA GLN A 967 -0.79 -0.15 38.17
C GLN A 967 -0.30 -1.61 38.12
N GLU A 968 -0.72 -2.37 37.12
CA GLU A 968 -0.28 -3.76 36.91
C GLU A 968 1.24 -3.81 36.68
N ILE A 969 1.80 -2.92 35.86
CA ILE A 969 3.24 -2.78 35.65
C ILE A 969 3.96 -2.35 36.94
N HIS A 970 3.38 -1.43 37.73
CA HIS A 970 3.91 -1.08 39.04
C HIS A 970 3.98 -2.30 39.98
N GLY A 971 2.95 -3.15 40.00
CA GLY A 971 2.94 -4.36 40.83
C GLY A 971 4.17 -5.26 40.59
N HIS A 972 4.60 -5.36 39.33
CA HIS A 972 5.76 -6.13 38.91
C HIS A 972 7.09 -5.40 39.10
N THR A 973 7.17 -4.13 38.71
CA THR A 973 8.44 -3.39 38.67
C THR A 973 8.74 -2.63 39.97
N ARG A 974 7.73 -2.40 40.81
CA ARG A 974 7.76 -1.53 41.99
C ARG A 974 8.20 -0.09 41.72
N ALA A 975 8.21 0.34 40.45
CA ALA A 975 8.65 1.66 40.06
C ALA A 975 7.58 2.72 40.39
N ALA A 976 7.93 3.72 41.20
CA ALA A 976 6.97 4.72 41.70
C ALA A 976 6.41 5.65 40.61
N ASP A 977 7.19 5.92 39.56
CA ASP A 977 6.78 6.73 38.40
C ASP A 977 5.55 6.14 37.68
N ARG A 978 5.34 4.83 37.80
CA ARG A 978 4.17 4.14 37.25
C ARG A 978 2.87 4.52 37.95
N LEU A 979 2.90 4.75 39.26
CA LEU A 979 1.73 5.24 39.99
C LEU A 979 1.41 6.69 39.60
N ASP A 980 2.42 7.53 39.36
CA ASP A 980 2.21 8.88 38.82
C ASP A 980 1.53 8.85 37.44
N ARG A 981 2.00 7.98 36.54
CA ARG A 981 1.38 7.76 35.22
C ARG A 981 -0.04 7.21 35.33
N ALA A 982 -0.31 6.32 36.28
CA ALA A 982 -1.65 5.80 36.54
C ALA A 982 -2.61 6.93 36.97
N ALA A 983 -2.18 7.79 37.91
CA ALA A 983 -2.96 8.94 38.36
C ALA A 983 -3.23 9.97 37.24
N ASP A 984 -2.26 10.22 36.34
CA ASP A 984 -2.46 11.05 35.15
C ASP A 984 -3.46 10.41 34.17
N SER A 985 -3.33 9.11 33.93
CA SER A 985 -4.23 8.37 33.03
C SER A 985 -5.67 8.43 33.51
N TYR A 986 -5.93 8.20 34.80
CA TYR A 986 -7.27 8.34 35.37
C TYR A 986 -7.81 9.77 35.31
N ARG A 987 -6.94 10.78 35.48
CA ARG A 987 -7.33 12.19 35.30
C ARG A 987 -7.76 12.48 33.86
N ARG A 988 -7.03 11.93 32.87
CA ARG A 988 -7.40 12.06 31.44
C ARG A 988 -8.69 11.32 31.12
N ALA A 989 -8.86 10.12 31.68
CA ALA A 989 -10.10 9.35 31.58
C ALA A 989 -11.30 10.14 32.11
N TRP A 990 -11.15 10.77 33.28
CA TRP A 990 -12.18 11.60 33.88
C TRP A 990 -12.58 12.78 32.99
N ARG A 991 -11.60 13.51 32.45
CA ARG A 991 -11.86 14.64 31.54
C ARG A 991 -12.61 14.20 30.28
N ALA A 992 -12.19 13.10 29.67
CA ALA A 992 -12.83 12.55 28.48
C ALA A 992 -14.26 12.06 28.76
N ALA A 993 -14.50 11.46 29.94
CA ALA A 993 -15.84 11.05 30.35
C ALA A 993 -16.77 12.26 30.59
N LEU A 994 -16.27 13.35 31.18
CA LEU A 994 -17.04 14.60 31.31
C LEU A 994 -17.28 15.30 29.97
N GLU A 995 -16.40 15.12 28.98
CA GLU A 995 -16.62 15.59 27.62
C GLU A 995 -17.75 14.80 26.94
N ALA A 996 -17.77 13.47 27.11
CA ALA A 996 -18.84 12.60 26.62
C ALA A 996 -20.21 12.99 27.22
N ASP A 997 -20.26 13.22 28.54
CA ASP A 997 -21.45 13.67 29.28
C ASP A 997 -22.07 14.94 28.68
N ARG A 998 -21.24 15.89 28.22
CA ARG A 998 -21.71 17.13 27.58
C ARG A 998 -22.15 16.94 26.13
N ALA A 999 -21.54 15.99 25.41
CA ALA A 999 -21.78 15.78 23.98
C ALA A 999 -23.04 14.93 23.73
N GLU A 1000 -23.28 13.90 24.54
CA GLU A 1000 -24.38 12.94 24.33
C GLU A 1000 -25.51 13.14 25.34
N ARG A 1001 -26.64 13.70 24.88
CA ARG A 1001 -27.89 13.77 25.66
C ARG A 1001 -28.51 12.38 25.99
N ARG A 1002 -27.95 11.27 25.48
CA ARG A 1002 -28.50 9.90 25.59
C ARG A 1002 -27.61 8.91 26.34
N ALA A 1003 -26.33 9.21 26.60
CA ALA A 1003 -25.38 8.32 27.29
C ALA A 1003 -24.88 8.89 28.64
N THR A 1004 -25.55 9.94 29.12
CA THR A 1004 -25.22 10.72 30.32
C THR A 1004 -24.87 9.84 31.52
N ASP A 1005 -25.68 8.82 31.82
CA ASP A 1005 -25.45 7.97 33.00
C ASP A 1005 -24.20 7.09 32.89
N THR A 1006 -23.89 6.56 31.70
CA THR A 1006 -22.71 5.69 31.52
C THR A 1006 -21.41 6.51 31.58
N ALA A 1007 -21.42 7.70 30.97
CA ALA A 1007 -20.30 8.62 31.00
C ALA A 1007 -20.04 9.13 32.44
N VAL A 1008 -21.09 9.51 33.16
CA VAL A 1008 -21.00 9.97 34.56
C VAL A 1008 -20.56 8.84 35.48
N GLN A 1009 -21.08 7.61 35.32
CA GLN A 1009 -20.62 6.44 36.08
C GLN A 1009 -19.14 6.16 35.85
N LEU A 1010 -18.68 6.22 34.60
CA LEU A 1010 -17.26 6.05 34.28
C LEU A 1010 -16.42 7.17 34.91
N ALA A 1011 -16.86 8.43 34.81
CA ALA A 1011 -16.20 9.59 35.41
C ALA A 1011 -16.06 9.46 36.94
N ALA A 1012 -17.12 9.02 37.62
CA ALA A 1012 -17.11 8.78 39.05
C ALA A 1012 -16.09 7.68 39.39
N ARG A 1013 -16.17 6.53 38.69
CA ARG A 1013 -15.28 5.39 38.93
C ARG A 1013 -13.80 5.72 38.73
N VAL A 1014 -13.44 6.47 37.69
CA VAL A 1014 -12.02 6.81 37.46
C VAL A 1014 -11.48 7.79 38.51
N GLN A 1015 -12.32 8.64 39.10
CA GLN A 1015 -11.90 9.49 40.21
C GLN A 1015 -11.68 8.71 41.51
N GLU A 1016 -12.50 7.68 41.78
CA GLU A 1016 -12.23 6.74 42.88
C GLU A 1016 -10.86 6.09 42.72
N LEU A 1017 -10.60 5.50 41.53
CA LEU A 1017 -9.33 4.83 41.21
C LEU A 1017 -8.15 5.79 41.30
N ARG A 1018 -8.34 7.05 40.87
CA ARG A 1018 -7.32 8.11 41.01
C ARG A 1018 -7.04 8.43 42.47
N GLY A 1019 -8.06 8.55 43.32
CA GLY A 1019 -7.90 8.76 44.76
C GLY A 1019 -7.09 7.64 45.41
N GLU A 1020 -7.39 6.39 45.07
CA GLU A 1020 -6.69 5.20 45.61
C GLU A 1020 -5.20 5.17 45.22
N VAL A 1021 -4.87 5.62 44.00
CA VAL A 1021 -3.47 5.77 43.56
C VAL A 1021 -2.78 6.93 44.29
N LEU A 1022 -3.48 8.06 44.49
CA LEU A 1022 -2.91 9.24 45.16
C LEU A 1022 -2.66 9.01 46.66
N GLU A 1023 -3.51 8.23 47.34
CA GLU A 1023 -3.23 7.78 48.71
C GLU A 1023 -1.94 6.95 48.78
N ARG A 1024 -1.76 5.99 47.86
CA ARG A 1024 -0.52 5.18 47.77
C ARG A 1024 0.72 6.02 47.47
N LEU A 1025 0.56 7.13 46.75
CA LEU A 1025 1.62 8.12 46.50
C LEU A 1025 1.84 9.09 47.69
N ALA A 1026 1.16 8.89 48.82
CA ALA A 1026 1.18 9.78 49.98
C ALA A 1026 0.81 11.24 49.64
N ARG A 1027 -0.21 11.44 48.79
CA ARG A 1027 -0.75 12.76 48.41
C ARG A 1027 -2.20 12.95 48.91
N PRO A 1028 -2.42 13.00 50.24
CA PRO A 1028 -3.76 12.94 50.83
C PRO A 1028 -4.70 14.09 50.41
N ARG A 1029 -4.18 15.32 50.22
CA ARG A 1029 -5.01 16.46 49.75
C ARG A 1029 -5.56 16.22 48.34
N ALA A 1030 -4.71 15.76 47.42
CA ALA A 1030 -5.14 15.47 46.05
C ALA A 1030 -6.06 14.24 45.96
N ALA A 1031 -5.87 13.26 46.86
CA ALA A 1031 -6.78 12.12 47.00
C ALA A 1031 -8.16 12.55 47.51
N LEU A 1032 -8.20 13.42 48.53
CA LEU A 1032 -9.42 14.01 49.06
C LEU A 1032 -10.23 14.73 47.97
N ASP A 1033 -9.58 15.56 47.16
CA ASP A 1033 -10.24 16.25 46.03
C ASP A 1033 -10.84 15.25 45.02
N ALA A 1034 -10.10 14.19 44.68
CA ALA A 1034 -10.57 13.15 43.77
C ALA A 1034 -11.81 12.43 44.32
N TYR A 1035 -11.81 12.04 45.60
CA TYR A 1035 -12.95 11.38 46.23
C TYR A 1035 -14.18 12.27 46.37
N ARG A 1036 -13.99 13.57 46.67
CA ARG A 1036 -15.08 14.55 46.68
C ARG A 1036 -15.72 14.68 45.30
N SER A 1037 -14.92 14.79 44.24
CA SER A 1037 -15.44 14.78 42.86
C SER A 1037 -16.18 13.48 42.51
N ALA A 1038 -15.70 12.32 42.98
CA ALA A 1038 -16.40 11.05 42.77
C ALA A 1038 -17.76 11.02 43.48
N LEU A 1039 -17.83 11.51 44.73
CA LEU A 1039 -19.07 11.61 45.51
C LEU A 1039 -20.10 12.52 44.85
N GLU A 1040 -19.68 13.69 44.34
CA GLU A 1040 -20.57 14.59 43.61
C GLU A 1040 -21.19 13.93 42.37
N LEU A 1041 -20.40 13.14 41.64
CA LEU A 1041 -20.86 12.43 40.44
C LEU A 1041 -21.81 11.27 40.78
N TRP A 1042 -21.54 10.51 41.85
CA TRP A 1042 -22.48 9.48 42.32
C TRP A 1042 -23.79 10.08 42.84
N ALA A 1043 -23.73 11.19 43.57
CA ALA A 1043 -24.93 11.90 44.03
C ALA A 1043 -25.79 12.42 42.86
N ARG A 1044 -25.17 12.87 41.76
CA ARG A 1044 -25.88 13.24 40.52
C ARG A 1044 -26.65 12.06 39.93
N LEU A 1045 -26.06 10.86 39.94
CA LEU A 1045 -26.72 9.65 39.44
C LEU A 1045 -27.88 9.21 40.33
N GLU A 1046 -27.71 9.29 41.65
CA GLU A 1046 -28.76 9.01 42.63
C GLU A 1046 -29.95 9.99 42.50
N ALA A 1047 -29.68 11.29 42.28
CA ALA A 1047 -30.71 12.31 42.08
C ALA A 1047 -31.44 12.17 40.74
N GLY A 1048 -30.76 11.69 39.68
CA GLY A 1048 -31.37 11.41 38.38
C GLY A 1048 -32.30 10.19 38.38
N GLY A 1049 -31.95 9.15 39.14
CA GLY A 1049 -32.77 7.92 39.29
C GLY A 1049 -34.10 8.15 40.02
N ALA A 1050 -34.11 9.05 41.02
CA ALA A 1050 -35.30 9.34 41.82
C ALA A 1050 -36.44 10.06 41.05
N GLY A 1051 -36.17 10.63 39.86
CA GLY A 1051 -37.16 11.34 39.03
C GLY A 1051 -37.93 10.46 38.04
N ALA A 1052 -37.48 9.23 37.77
CA ALA A 1052 -38.12 8.29 36.84
C ALA A 1052 -39.02 7.30 37.61
N GLY A 1053 -40.14 7.81 38.12
CA GLY A 1053 -41.15 6.98 38.79
C GLY A 1053 -41.88 6.04 37.83
N GLY A 1054 -41.72 4.73 38.04
CA GLY A 1054 -42.69 3.70 37.64
C GLY A 1054 -42.19 2.66 36.62
N GLY A 1055 -41.75 1.50 37.10
CA GLY A 1055 -41.55 0.30 36.28
C GLY A 1055 -40.38 -0.56 36.76
N GLY A 1056 -40.67 -1.68 37.42
CA GLY A 1056 -39.70 -2.52 38.11
C GLY A 1056 -38.57 -3.06 37.21
N GLY A 1057 -37.33 -2.95 37.69
CA GLY A 1057 -36.15 -3.61 37.10
C GLY A 1057 -34.78 -3.01 37.49
N GLY A 1058 -34.73 -1.81 38.08
CA GLY A 1058 -33.47 -1.08 38.34
C GLY A 1058 -32.86 -1.22 39.75
N GLY A 1059 -33.34 -2.13 40.61
CA GLY A 1059 -32.98 -2.13 42.04
C GLY A 1059 -31.53 -2.46 42.41
N GLY A 1060 -30.71 -2.94 41.48
CA GLY A 1060 -29.29 -3.28 41.73
C GLY A 1060 -28.30 -2.15 41.50
N GLY A 1061 -28.63 -1.19 40.61
CA GLY A 1061 -27.73 -0.08 40.26
C GLY A 1061 -27.72 1.02 41.33
N GLU A 1062 -28.91 1.44 41.78
CA GLU A 1062 -29.07 2.45 42.82
C GLU A 1062 -28.52 1.99 44.18
N ARG A 1063 -28.74 0.71 44.54
CA ARG A 1063 -28.16 0.13 45.78
C ARG A 1063 -26.64 0.11 45.75
N ARG A 1064 -26.03 -0.26 44.61
CA ARG A 1064 -24.57 -0.26 44.45
C ARG A 1064 -23.97 1.14 44.44
N ALA A 1065 -24.69 2.13 43.90
CA ALA A 1065 -24.28 3.54 43.95
C ALA A 1065 -24.30 4.05 45.41
N GLY A 1066 -25.39 3.79 46.15
CA GLY A 1066 -25.53 4.17 47.55
C GLY A 1066 -24.46 3.57 48.47
N GLU A 1067 -24.17 2.27 48.33
CA GLU A 1067 -23.11 1.57 49.09
C GLU A 1067 -21.72 2.16 48.80
N ARG A 1068 -21.43 2.50 47.53
CA ARG A 1068 -20.17 3.15 47.14
C ARG A 1068 -20.07 4.57 47.68
N SER A 1069 -21.15 5.34 47.58
CA SER A 1069 -21.24 6.69 48.15
C SER A 1069 -20.96 6.68 49.65
N GLU A 1070 -21.47 5.70 50.40
CA GLU A 1070 -21.19 5.56 51.83
C GLU A 1070 -19.73 5.22 52.13
N ALA A 1071 -19.15 4.26 51.40
CA ALA A 1071 -17.74 3.89 51.55
C ALA A 1071 -16.80 5.07 51.24
N LEU A 1072 -17.10 5.84 50.20
CA LEU A 1072 -16.35 7.05 49.84
C LEU A 1072 -16.47 8.15 50.90
N ARG A 1073 -17.67 8.39 51.46
CA ARG A 1073 -17.85 9.34 52.57
C ARG A 1073 -17.03 8.93 53.79
N ALA A 1074 -16.95 7.64 54.11
CA ALA A 1074 -16.10 7.14 55.18
C ALA A 1074 -14.60 7.39 54.90
N ARG A 1075 -14.16 7.16 53.66
CA ARG A 1075 -12.77 7.42 53.23
C ARG A 1075 -12.41 8.90 53.30
N VAL A 1076 -13.31 9.78 52.86
CA VAL A 1076 -13.17 11.25 52.93
C VAL A 1076 -13.02 11.71 54.38
N ARG A 1077 -13.90 11.27 55.29
CA ARG A 1077 -13.81 11.61 56.73
C ARG A 1077 -12.49 11.14 57.36
N ALA A 1078 -12.01 9.96 56.99
CA ALA A 1078 -10.75 9.42 57.49
C ALA A 1078 -9.54 10.25 57.03
N LEU A 1079 -9.52 10.69 55.77
CA LEU A 1079 -8.46 11.57 55.24
C LEU A 1079 -8.52 12.97 55.84
N GLU A 1080 -9.71 13.52 56.05
CA GLU A 1080 -9.90 14.83 56.71
C GLU A 1080 -9.44 14.82 58.16
N ALA A 1081 -9.66 13.72 58.89
CA ALA A 1081 -9.20 13.58 60.28
C ALA A 1081 -7.68 13.38 60.40
N GLY A 1082 -7.00 12.95 59.32
CA GLY A 1082 -5.56 12.72 59.29
C GLY A 1082 -4.73 13.83 58.65
N LEU A 1083 -5.38 14.84 58.05
CA LEU A 1083 -4.77 16.04 57.46
C LEU A 1083 -4.74 17.20 58.45
#